data_AF-A0AAD4M2K4-F1
#
_entry.id   AF-A0AAD4M2K4-F1
#
_cell.length_a   1.000
_cell.length_b   1.000
_cell.length_c   1.000
_cell.angle_alpha   90.00
_cell.angle_beta   90.00
_cell.angle_gamma   90.00
#
_symmetry.space_group_name_H-M   'P 1'
#
loop_
_entity.id
_entity.type
_entity.pdbx_description
1 polymer ?
#
loop_
_entity_poly.entity_id
_entity_poly.type
_entity_poly.pdbx_seq_one_letter_code
_entity_poly.pdbx_strand_id
1 'polypeptide(L)'
;MASFPFPFLWLPLSLLNIPFTYPKTSTSTTTGAAANYTGAAAYDPTVLNAPAVPNPPISTQIPIPLSSSGGIPNLSIPQSGAFFGFSIEMSVSNQVCNSFIQVPFLNLMANIVQRAGWVQVRVGGNSQENAELVSNTNHTSGPTSTPPLAYTTDLLYMMANISKLTNAHGVPFFNTTPFSLGIVENGQQILGDHLIGFQAGNEPDLYVAHGHRPSTYGQFDYLGEIGNLVQQIANDSLIPKKDNLLIVPSVQTLWSPESVWNTGIVQTYSNNIFALAVERYPDDNCAAVFPSLGQTPQNPQDIFINYLQHNASTNLVTNYLNSTAFAVQNNKPFIMFETNSASCSGFPGISNSFGAALWALDWAFTMAYSNFTAALYHVGGQDAYYNPFTPPPTNQSTFHQWTVGPVYYSALVMAEAFGPSNASQIVDLTGSNIYTPIYAIYENGAPTKVALFNFVTDPSGASTYTATISIGGGSTGQANATPSQVQVKYLLADSVSAKGNFTWAGQTFGNNFESDGRLQGNQNVTTVHCDQTANTCSIPVPAPGFALVFLTSAALSAISPSSTATYPTTALTRTGNTIYIDPSLLATSNGHSGMENVRGATSPGSSSAARILRDAVPSALSLLSAVLGAAVVALRW
;
A
#
# COMPACT_ATOMS: atom_id res chain seq x y z
N MET A 1 51.41 51.70 -18.68
CA MET A 1 52.34 52.82 -18.42
C MET A 1 52.04 53.87 -19.47
N ALA A 2 51.53 55.07 -19.22
CA ALA A 2 51.51 55.98 -18.08
C ALA A 2 50.08 56.55 -17.93
N SER A 3 49.43 56.67 -16.76
CA SER A 3 49.65 57.46 -15.54
C SER A 3 48.72 58.69 -15.47
N PHE A 4 48.00 58.74 -14.35
CA PHE A 4 47.35 59.87 -13.64
C PHE A 4 45.81 60.10 -13.75
N PRO A 5 45.17 60.54 -12.63
CA PRO A 5 43.77 60.28 -12.24
C PRO A 5 42.96 61.58 -11.98
N PHE A 6 41.90 61.47 -11.15
CA PHE A 6 41.01 62.49 -10.54
C PHE A 6 39.68 62.77 -11.30
N PRO A 7 38.63 63.30 -10.64
CA PRO A 7 38.00 62.88 -9.38
C PRO A 7 36.44 62.88 -9.44
N PHE A 8 35.82 62.51 -8.32
CA PHE A 8 34.40 62.74 -8.00
C PHE A 8 33.97 64.20 -8.20
N LEU A 9 32.79 64.40 -8.80
CA LEU A 9 31.98 65.61 -8.65
C LEU A 9 30.51 65.22 -8.47
N TRP A 10 29.98 65.54 -7.30
CA TRP A 10 28.56 65.60 -6.98
C TRP A 10 28.04 66.97 -7.42
N LEU A 11 26.89 67.05 -8.08
CA LEU A 11 26.00 68.23 -8.03
C LEU A 11 24.53 67.80 -8.28
N PRO A 12 23.54 68.51 -7.68
CA PRO A 12 22.20 68.01 -7.38
C PRO A 12 21.08 68.72 -8.17
N LEU A 13 19.83 68.25 -7.94
CA LEU A 13 18.52 68.88 -8.25
C LEU A 13 18.24 69.13 -9.75
N SER A 14 17.05 68.90 -10.32
CA SER A 14 15.70 69.08 -9.80
C SER A 14 14.66 68.42 -10.73
N LEU A 15 13.53 68.10 -10.11
CA LEU A 15 12.29 67.52 -10.64
C LEU A 15 11.79 68.09 -11.97
N LEU A 16 11.44 67.19 -12.90
CA LEU A 16 10.42 67.43 -13.91
C LEU A 16 9.39 66.28 -13.83
N ASN A 17 8.23 66.56 -13.24
CA ASN A 17 7.09 65.65 -13.16
C ASN A 17 6.34 65.66 -14.50
N ILE A 18 6.43 64.57 -15.27
CA ILE A 18 5.58 64.33 -16.44
C ILE A 18 4.68 63.13 -16.10
N PRO A 19 3.35 63.29 -16.03
CA PRO A 19 2.45 62.17 -15.74
C PRO A 19 2.32 61.29 -16.98
N PHE A 20 2.91 60.10 -16.95
CA PHE A 20 2.67 59.04 -17.95
C PHE A 20 1.49 58.17 -17.51
N THR A 21 0.39 58.23 -18.25
CA THR A 21 -0.70 57.28 -18.21
C THR A 21 -0.31 56.01 -18.96
N TYR A 22 -0.12 54.90 -18.23
CA TYR A 22 0.04 53.58 -18.85
C TYR A 22 -1.34 52.97 -19.16
N PRO A 23 -1.61 52.54 -20.40
CA PRO A 23 -2.79 51.73 -20.68
C PRO A 23 -2.63 50.34 -20.04
N LYS A 24 -3.59 49.95 -19.19
CA LYS A 24 -3.73 48.59 -18.68
C LYS A 24 -4.17 47.66 -19.80
N THR A 25 -3.23 46.95 -20.41
CA THR A 25 -3.51 45.71 -21.14
C THR A 25 -3.33 44.55 -20.16
N SER A 26 -4.45 43.94 -19.74
CA SER A 26 -4.45 42.69 -18.98
C SER A 26 -4.04 41.56 -19.93
N THR A 27 -2.78 41.14 -19.86
CA THR A 27 -2.36 39.85 -20.39
C THR A 27 -2.94 38.76 -19.49
N SER A 28 -3.79 37.91 -20.05
CA SER A 28 -4.20 36.65 -19.42
C SER A 28 -2.93 35.84 -19.15
N THR A 29 -2.61 35.60 -17.88
CA THR A 29 -1.63 34.58 -17.51
C THR A 29 -2.21 33.23 -17.87
N THR A 30 -1.77 32.67 -19.00
CA THR A 30 -1.82 31.24 -19.21
C THR A 30 -1.03 30.59 -18.09
N THR A 31 -1.68 29.76 -17.28
CA THR A 31 -0.98 28.87 -16.35
C THR A 31 0.02 28.07 -17.17
N GLY A 32 1.31 28.28 -16.92
CA GLY A 32 2.34 27.41 -17.46
C GLY A 32 2.03 25.96 -17.09
N ALA A 33 2.41 25.01 -17.94
CA ALA A 33 2.32 23.59 -17.62
C ALA A 33 2.88 23.37 -16.21
N ALA A 34 2.13 22.65 -15.37
CA ALA A 34 2.58 22.31 -14.02
C ALA A 34 4.00 21.74 -14.12
N ALA A 35 4.93 22.26 -13.33
CA ALA A 35 6.27 21.71 -13.30
C ALA A 35 6.17 20.22 -12.95
N ASN A 36 6.69 19.34 -13.81
CA ASN A 36 6.69 17.90 -13.54
C ASN A 36 7.35 17.67 -12.18
N TYR A 37 6.65 17.01 -11.27
CA TYR A 37 7.21 16.56 -10.02
C TYR A 37 8.41 15.64 -10.30
N THR A 38 9.53 15.87 -9.61
CA THR A 38 10.80 15.14 -9.83
C THR A 38 11.23 14.32 -8.61
N GLY A 39 10.41 14.29 -7.55
CA GLY A 39 10.64 13.42 -6.40
C GLY A 39 10.16 11.99 -6.65
N ALA A 40 10.25 11.15 -5.62
CA ALA A 40 9.79 9.77 -5.70
C ALA A 40 8.26 9.70 -5.85
N ALA A 41 7.79 8.87 -6.78
CA ALA A 41 6.37 8.74 -7.16
C ALA A 41 5.42 8.53 -5.96
N ALA A 42 5.89 7.79 -4.94
CA ALA A 42 5.14 7.56 -3.70
C ALA A 42 4.73 8.84 -2.96
N TYR A 43 5.41 9.96 -3.19
CA TYR A 43 5.17 11.25 -2.53
C TYR A 43 4.66 12.33 -3.50
N ASP A 44 4.26 11.95 -4.70
CA ASP A 44 3.78 12.89 -5.72
C ASP A 44 2.50 13.61 -5.24
N PRO A 45 2.53 14.96 -5.13
CA PRO A 45 1.42 15.76 -4.62
C PRO A 45 0.31 15.97 -5.64
N THR A 46 0.39 15.42 -6.85
CA THR A 46 -0.61 15.59 -7.92
C THR A 46 -2.01 15.23 -7.42
N VAL A 47 -2.92 16.20 -7.51
CA VAL A 47 -4.35 16.07 -7.18
C VAL A 47 -5.15 16.25 -8.48
N LEU A 48 -5.99 15.27 -8.81
CA LEU A 48 -6.90 15.38 -9.95
C LEU A 48 -8.19 16.10 -9.55
N ASN A 49 -8.89 16.66 -10.54
CA ASN A 49 -10.27 17.07 -10.31
C ASN A 49 -11.12 15.83 -10.07
N ALA A 50 -11.91 15.83 -9.00
CA ALA A 50 -12.88 14.77 -8.76
C ALA A 50 -13.87 14.73 -9.94
N PRO A 51 -14.33 13.54 -10.38
CA PRO A 51 -15.33 13.47 -11.42
C PRO A 51 -16.60 14.24 -11.06
N ALA A 52 -17.29 14.75 -12.07
CA ALA A 52 -18.54 15.48 -11.85
C ALA A 52 -19.58 14.60 -11.14
N VAL A 53 -20.43 15.24 -10.32
CA VAL A 53 -21.57 14.58 -9.70
C VAL A 53 -22.44 13.93 -10.80
N PRO A 54 -22.87 12.66 -10.64
CA PRO A 54 -23.66 11.96 -11.65
C PRO A 54 -24.90 12.74 -12.10
N ASN A 55 -25.20 12.66 -13.40
CA ASN A 55 -26.43 13.19 -13.98
C ASN A 55 -27.09 12.11 -14.85
N PRO A 56 -28.24 11.54 -14.44
CA PRO A 56 -29.05 11.92 -13.27
C PRO A 56 -28.33 11.64 -11.94
N PRO A 57 -28.66 12.37 -10.85
CA PRO A 57 -28.12 12.14 -9.52
C PRO A 57 -28.41 10.72 -9.01
N ILE A 58 -27.58 10.24 -8.09
CA ILE A 58 -27.79 8.95 -7.42
C ILE A 58 -29.06 8.95 -6.56
N SER A 59 -29.63 7.77 -6.31
CA SER A 59 -30.72 7.65 -5.33
C SER A 59 -30.19 7.95 -3.92
N THR A 60 -30.84 8.87 -3.20
CA THR A 60 -30.49 9.19 -1.81
C THR A 60 -31.20 8.32 -0.78
N GLN A 61 -32.08 7.42 -1.22
CA GLN A 61 -32.78 6.45 -0.38
C GLN A 61 -32.62 5.06 -0.98
N ILE A 62 -31.93 4.17 -0.26
CA ILE A 62 -31.60 2.84 -0.76
C ILE A 62 -32.09 1.79 0.26
N PRO A 63 -33.18 1.06 -0.03
CA PRO A 63 -33.65 -0.02 0.84
C PRO A 63 -32.76 -1.26 0.70
N ILE A 64 -32.44 -1.90 1.82
CA ILE A 64 -31.61 -3.11 1.89
C ILE A 64 -32.34 -4.16 2.73
N PRO A 65 -33.19 -5.00 2.12
CA PRO A 65 -33.83 -6.11 2.80
C PRO A 65 -32.87 -7.29 2.94
N LEU A 66 -32.73 -7.81 4.16
CA LEU A 66 -31.87 -8.94 4.50
C LEU A 66 -32.67 -10.07 5.15
N SER A 67 -32.33 -11.31 4.78
CA SER A 67 -32.84 -12.50 5.48
C SER A 67 -32.18 -12.58 6.87
N SER A 68 -32.97 -12.84 7.91
CA SER A 68 -32.50 -13.04 9.28
C SER A 68 -31.75 -14.36 9.49
N SER A 69 -32.02 -15.38 8.68
CA SER A 69 -31.44 -16.73 8.83
C SER A 69 -31.53 -17.54 7.53
N GLY A 70 -30.74 -18.62 7.44
CA GLY A 70 -30.73 -19.54 6.29
C GLY A 70 -29.86 -19.09 5.11
N GLY A 71 -29.15 -17.96 5.26
CA GLY A 71 -28.41 -17.32 4.18
C GLY A 71 -29.33 -16.68 3.13
N ILE A 72 -28.72 -16.24 2.04
CA ILE A 72 -29.44 -15.85 0.82
C ILE A 72 -28.83 -16.57 -0.39
N PRO A 73 -29.53 -16.66 -1.54
CA PRO A 73 -28.94 -17.23 -2.74
C PRO A 73 -27.63 -16.52 -3.13
N ASN A 74 -26.72 -17.26 -3.76
CA ASN A 74 -25.45 -16.75 -4.29
C ASN A 74 -24.46 -16.23 -3.26
N LEU A 75 -24.51 -16.67 -2.00
CA LEU A 75 -23.40 -16.43 -1.08
C LEU A 75 -22.09 -17.02 -1.64
N SER A 76 -21.00 -16.28 -1.50
CA SER A 76 -19.67 -16.77 -1.85
C SER A 76 -19.22 -17.92 -0.94
N ILE A 77 -18.09 -18.55 -1.29
CA ILE A 77 -17.37 -19.44 -0.35
C ILE A 77 -17.04 -18.69 0.96
N PRO A 78 -16.88 -19.41 2.09
CA PRO A 78 -16.37 -18.80 3.31
C PRO A 78 -15.03 -18.12 3.06
N GLN A 79 -14.93 -16.87 3.50
CA GLN A 79 -13.79 -16.00 3.33
C GLN A 79 -12.97 -15.93 4.61
N SER A 80 -11.65 -15.86 4.42
CA SER A 80 -10.69 -15.62 5.48
C SER A 80 -10.66 -14.14 5.88
N GLY A 81 -10.40 -13.86 7.16
CA GLY A 81 -10.07 -12.50 7.61
C GLY A 81 -8.87 -11.89 6.87
N ALA A 82 -7.96 -12.73 6.40
CA ALA A 82 -6.76 -12.35 5.64
C ALA A 82 -6.96 -12.39 4.12
N PHE A 83 -8.19 -12.18 3.63
CA PHE A 83 -8.47 -12.09 2.20
C PHE A 83 -7.61 -11.01 1.51
N PHE A 84 -7.48 -9.84 2.15
CA PHE A 84 -6.65 -8.74 1.63
C PHE A 84 -5.23 -8.87 2.17
N GLY A 85 -4.26 -9.04 1.28
CA GLY A 85 -2.84 -9.12 1.61
C GLY A 85 -1.97 -8.24 0.73
N PHE A 86 -0.66 -8.48 0.78
CA PHE A 86 0.34 -7.66 0.09
C PHE A 86 1.26 -8.53 -0.78
N SER A 87 1.52 -8.10 -2.01
CA SER A 87 2.59 -8.65 -2.86
C SER A 87 3.76 -7.67 -2.83
N ILE A 88 4.91 -8.06 -2.29
CA ILE A 88 6.08 -7.20 -2.20
C ILE A 88 7.05 -7.61 -3.31
N GLU A 89 7.42 -6.65 -4.16
CA GLU A 89 8.45 -6.86 -5.18
C GLU A 89 9.75 -7.34 -4.51
N MET A 90 10.35 -8.42 -5.00
CA MET A 90 11.54 -9.01 -4.40
C MET A 90 12.69 -7.98 -4.33
N SER A 91 12.80 -7.10 -5.32
CA SER A 91 13.77 -6.00 -5.36
C SER A 91 13.59 -4.93 -4.28
N VAL A 92 12.38 -4.77 -3.73
CA VAL A 92 12.07 -3.74 -2.72
C VAL A 92 11.88 -4.33 -1.32
N SER A 93 11.98 -5.65 -1.18
CA SER A 93 11.93 -6.34 0.11
C SER A 93 12.92 -5.75 1.13
N ASN A 94 14.09 -5.30 0.66
CA ASN A 94 15.11 -4.63 1.46
C ASN A 94 14.71 -3.22 1.96
N GLN A 95 13.78 -2.55 1.27
CA GLN A 95 13.26 -1.24 1.67
C GLN A 95 12.23 -1.41 2.80
N VAL A 96 11.40 -2.44 2.70
CA VAL A 96 10.45 -2.81 3.75
C VAL A 96 11.18 -3.30 4.99
N CYS A 97 12.35 -3.92 4.81
CA CYS A 97 13.20 -4.43 5.90
C CYS A 97 14.67 -4.51 5.45
N ASN A 98 15.59 -3.82 6.13
CA ASN A 98 17.02 -3.92 5.83
C ASN A 98 17.68 -4.93 6.80
N SER A 99 18.93 -4.73 7.24
CA SER A 99 19.59 -5.51 8.31
C SER A 99 18.80 -5.57 9.65
N PHE A 100 17.68 -4.86 9.75
CA PHE A 100 16.74 -4.89 10.87
C PHE A 100 15.29 -4.84 10.35
N ILE A 101 14.40 -5.51 11.08
CA ILE A 101 12.94 -5.46 10.83
C ILE A 101 12.44 -4.06 11.18
N GLN A 102 11.69 -3.45 10.26
CA GLN A 102 11.18 -2.10 10.45
C GLN A 102 9.93 -2.12 11.33
N VAL A 103 10.00 -1.49 12.50
CA VAL A 103 8.87 -1.42 13.46
C VAL A 103 7.59 -0.87 12.85
N PRO A 104 7.61 0.16 11.97
CA PRO A 104 6.39 0.63 11.31
C PRO A 104 5.68 -0.46 10.51
N PHE A 105 6.42 -1.27 9.76
CA PHE A 105 5.84 -2.41 9.04
C PHE A 105 5.19 -3.43 9.99
N LEU A 106 5.85 -3.76 11.11
CA LEU A 106 5.27 -4.65 12.13
C LEU A 106 3.99 -4.09 12.76
N ASN A 107 3.95 -2.78 13.03
CA ASN A 107 2.76 -2.13 13.56
C ASN A 107 1.60 -2.20 12.55
N LEU A 108 1.88 -1.97 11.26
CA LEU A 108 0.90 -2.11 10.18
C LEU A 108 0.35 -3.55 10.13
N MET A 109 1.22 -4.56 10.05
CA MET A 109 0.77 -5.96 10.01
C MET A 109 -0.02 -6.33 11.28
N ALA A 110 0.40 -5.87 12.45
CA ALA A 110 -0.30 -6.15 13.69
C ALA A 110 -1.69 -5.52 13.76
N ASN A 111 -1.92 -4.36 13.14
CA ASN A 111 -3.26 -3.78 13.06
C ASN A 111 -4.21 -4.73 12.33
N ILE A 112 -3.76 -5.37 11.24
CA ILE A 112 -4.56 -6.32 10.46
C ILE A 112 -4.78 -7.60 11.27
N VAL A 113 -3.72 -8.18 11.84
CA VAL A 113 -3.83 -9.46 12.57
C VAL A 113 -4.68 -9.34 13.83
N GLN A 114 -4.66 -8.22 14.53
CA GLN A 114 -5.57 -8.02 15.67
C GLN A 114 -7.06 -8.09 15.29
N ARG A 115 -7.39 -7.94 13.99
CA ARG A 115 -8.77 -7.95 13.47
C ARG A 115 -9.09 -9.22 12.69
N ALA A 116 -8.14 -9.70 11.89
CA ALA A 116 -8.29 -10.84 10.98
C ALA A 116 -7.69 -12.15 11.52
N GLY A 117 -6.88 -12.09 12.58
CA GLY A 117 -6.09 -13.20 13.11
C GLY A 117 -4.77 -13.44 12.37
N TRP A 118 -4.63 -12.99 11.13
CA TRP A 118 -3.42 -13.17 10.28
C TRP A 118 -3.43 -12.24 9.05
N VAL A 119 -2.34 -12.17 8.26
CA VAL A 119 -2.26 -11.36 7.01
C VAL A 119 -1.37 -12.00 5.95
N GLN A 120 -1.87 -12.16 4.72
CA GLN A 120 -1.06 -12.74 3.65
C GLN A 120 0.00 -11.77 3.11
N VAL A 121 1.24 -12.23 3.04
CA VAL A 121 2.34 -11.51 2.37
C VAL A 121 3.03 -12.43 1.36
N ARG A 122 3.09 -12.00 0.10
CA ARG A 122 3.89 -12.61 -0.97
C ARG A 122 5.17 -11.81 -1.15
N VAL A 123 6.30 -12.47 -1.41
CA VAL A 123 7.51 -11.84 -1.96
C VAL A 123 7.83 -12.45 -3.32
N GLY A 124 7.73 -11.65 -4.38
CA GLY A 124 7.79 -12.11 -5.76
C GLY A 124 7.90 -10.96 -6.76
N GLY A 125 7.03 -10.94 -7.78
CA GLY A 125 7.02 -9.96 -8.85
C GLY A 125 8.05 -10.26 -9.95
N ASN A 126 8.19 -9.37 -10.93
CA ASN A 126 9.08 -9.59 -12.08
C ASN A 126 10.55 -9.82 -11.67
N SER A 127 10.98 -9.21 -10.56
CA SER A 127 12.32 -9.40 -10.02
C SER A 127 12.59 -10.81 -9.48
N GLN A 128 11.57 -11.62 -9.19
CA GLN A 128 11.71 -13.03 -8.81
C GLN A 128 12.50 -13.83 -9.85
N GLU A 129 12.27 -13.55 -11.12
CA GLU A 129 12.74 -14.43 -12.20
C GLU A 129 14.26 -14.54 -12.22
N ASN A 130 14.94 -13.43 -11.98
CA ASN A 130 16.39 -13.32 -12.00
C ASN A 130 17.02 -13.36 -10.60
N ALA A 131 16.25 -13.73 -9.58
CA ALA A 131 16.69 -13.64 -8.20
C ALA A 131 17.55 -14.85 -7.80
N GLU A 132 18.61 -14.62 -7.03
CA GLU A 132 19.51 -15.67 -6.57
C GLU A 132 19.71 -15.57 -5.06
N LEU A 133 19.51 -16.68 -4.35
CA LEU A 133 19.85 -16.77 -2.92
C LEU A 133 21.37 -16.89 -2.78
N VAL A 134 22.00 -15.89 -2.19
CA VAL A 134 23.45 -15.84 -1.98
C VAL A 134 23.81 -15.84 -0.49
N SER A 135 25.02 -16.29 -0.16
CA SER A 135 25.53 -16.29 1.21
C SER A 135 25.96 -14.90 1.70
N ASN A 136 26.33 -14.00 0.78
CA ASN A 136 26.58 -12.59 1.05
C ASN A 136 26.27 -11.73 -0.18
N THR A 137 25.67 -10.56 0.03
CA THR A 137 25.48 -9.57 -1.04
C THR A 137 26.76 -8.73 -1.18
N ASN A 138 27.83 -9.31 -1.71
CA ASN A 138 28.96 -8.50 -2.14
C ASN A 138 28.50 -7.65 -3.34
N HIS A 139 28.42 -6.33 -3.13
CA HIS A 139 27.98 -5.33 -4.10
C HIS A 139 28.66 -5.50 -5.47
N THR A 140 28.02 -6.21 -6.40
CA THR A 140 28.40 -6.22 -7.81
C THR A 140 27.48 -5.27 -8.58
N SER A 141 27.95 -4.05 -8.81
CA SER A 141 27.36 -3.13 -9.77
C SER A 141 27.67 -3.62 -11.19
N GLY A 142 26.72 -4.33 -11.81
CA GLY A 142 26.75 -4.62 -13.25
C GLY A 142 26.48 -3.36 -14.09
N PRO A 143 26.92 -3.31 -15.37
CA PRO A 143 26.92 -2.10 -16.20
C PRO A 143 25.54 -1.68 -16.74
N THR A 144 24.48 -2.38 -16.33
CA THR A 144 23.09 -1.98 -16.51
C THR A 144 22.53 -1.80 -15.09
N SER A 145 22.05 -0.61 -14.76
CA SER A 145 21.62 -0.17 -13.42
C SER A 145 20.41 -0.91 -12.83
N THR A 146 20.47 -2.24 -12.76
CA THR A 146 19.65 -3.11 -11.94
C THR A 146 20.66 -3.97 -11.17
N PRO A 147 20.77 -3.84 -9.84
CA PRO A 147 21.63 -4.73 -9.07
C PRO A 147 21.23 -6.18 -9.39
N PRO A 148 22.17 -7.14 -9.49
CA PRO A 148 21.78 -8.53 -9.44
C PRO A 148 20.92 -8.72 -8.19
N LEU A 149 19.75 -9.35 -8.36
CA LEU A 149 18.76 -9.61 -7.33
C LEU A 149 19.25 -10.73 -6.40
N ALA A 150 20.37 -10.44 -5.75
CA ALA A 150 21.01 -11.26 -4.76
C ALA A 150 20.33 -10.96 -3.42
N TYR A 151 19.65 -11.95 -2.84
CA TYR A 151 19.08 -11.87 -1.50
C TYR A 151 19.76 -12.90 -0.60
N THR A 152 19.83 -12.64 0.70
CA THR A 152 20.36 -13.58 1.69
C THR A 152 19.23 -14.29 2.42
N THR A 153 19.57 -15.27 3.26
CA THR A 153 18.62 -15.89 4.19
C THR A 153 18.02 -14.90 5.19
N ASP A 154 18.57 -13.68 5.32
CA ASP A 154 18.03 -12.64 6.19
C ASP A 154 16.60 -12.27 5.80
N LEU A 155 16.27 -12.27 4.51
CA LEU A 155 14.90 -12.08 4.03
C LEU A 155 13.96 -13.14 4.62
N LEU A 156 14.38 -14.40 4.65
CA LEU A 156 13.58 -15.50 5.18
C LEU A 156 13.47 -15.42 6.71
N TYR A 157 14.55 -15.12 7.43
CA TYR A 157 14.52 -14.96 8.90
C TYR A 157 13.72 -13.74 9.34
N MET A 158 13.80 -12.66 8.58
CA MET A 158 12.99 -11.47 8.76
C MET A 158 11.52 -11.80 8.59
N MET A 159 11.16 -12.46 7.49
CA MET A 159 9.81 -12.93 7.28
C MET A 159 9.42 -13.85 8.45
N ALA A 160 10.20 -14.86 8.83
CA ALA A 160 9.93 -15.74 9.99
C ALA A 160 9.67 -14.96 11.31
N ASN A 161 10.40 -13.89 11.56
CA ASN A 161 10.20 -13.04 12.74
C ASN A 161 8.95 -12.15 12.64
N ILE A 162 8.57 -11.73 11.44
CA ILE A 162 7.25 -11.15 11.13
C ILE A 162 6.16 -12.25 11.20
N SER A 163 6.53 -13.52 11.01
CA SER A 163 5.66 -14.64 10.65
C SER A 163 4.81 -15.23 11.76
N LYS A 164 4.62 -14.58 12.92
CA LYS A 164 3.32 -14.81 13.59
C LYS A 164 2.12 -14.50 12.66
N LEU A 165 2.36 -13.96 11.45
CA LEU A 165 1.39 -13.36 10.56
C LEU A 165 1.34 -13.89 9.08
N THR A 166 2.14 -14.88 8.60
CA THR A 166 2.09 -15.65 7.28
C THR A 166 2.92 -15.19 6.03
N ASN A 167 3.26 -16.13 5.10
CA ASN A 167 4.11 -15.92 3.88
C ASN A 167 3.81 -16.80 2.63
N ALA A 168 4.07 -16.26 1.43
CA ALA A 168 4.36 -17.02 0.19
C ALA A 168 5.59 -16.44 -0.54
N HIS A 169 6.36 -17.28 -1.24
CA HIS A 169 7.62 -16.88 -1.88
C HIS A 169 7.74 -17.31 -3.34
N GLY A 170 8.29 -16.42 -4.15
CA GLY A 170 8.66 -16.70 -5.53
C GLY A 170 9.83 -17.67 -5.69
N VAL A 171 9.68 -18.71 -6.50
CA VAL A 171 10.81 -19.55 -6.95
C VAL A 171 11.48 -18.86 -8.15
N PRO A 172 12.80 -18.64 -8.13
CA PRO A 172 13.52 -18.18 -9.31
C PRO A 172 13.31 -19.11 -10.50
N PHE A 173 12.75 -18.57 -11.58
CA PHE A 173 12.27 -19.36 -12.73
C PHE A 173 12.98 -19.03 -14.05
N PHE A 174 13.96 -18.11 -14.06
CA PHE A 174 14.71 -17.78 -15.27
C PHE A 174 15.57 -18.96 -15.77
N ASN A 175 16.34 -19.60 -14.89
CA ASN A 175 17.09 -20.82 -15.20
C ASN A 175 16.34 -22.05 -14.66
N THR A 176 15.97 -22.97 -15.55
CA THR A 176 15.15 -24.16 -15.23
C THR A 176 15.93 -25.46 -15.32
N THR A 177 17.23 -25.42 -15.68
CA THR A 177 18.06 -26.61 -15.89
C THR A 177 19.42 -26.48 -15.18
N PRO A 178 19.49 -26.76 -13.87
CA PRO A 178 18.38 -27.01 -12.95
C PRO A 178 17.75 -25.72 -12.43
N PHE A 179 16.57 -25.81 -11.80
CA PHE A 179 16.02 -24.72 -11.00
C PHE A 179 16.90 -24.45 -9.78
N SER A 180 16.94 -23.19 -9.33
CA SER A 180 17.58 -22.82 -8.06
C SER A 180 16.60 -23.04 -6.90
N LEU A 181 16.76 -24.16 -6.18
CA LEU A 181 15.86 -24.56 -5.09
C LEU A 181 16.24 -24.01 -3.72
N GLY A 182 17.30 -23.19 -3.61
CA GLY A 182 17.77 -22.65 -2.33
C GLY A 182 16.67 -21.91 -1.54
N ILE A 183 15.78 -21.17 -2.21
CA ILE A 183 14.64 -20.52 -1.55
C ILE A 183 13.59 -21.52 -1.04
N VAL A 184 13.43 -22.66 -1.71
CA VAL A 184 12.50 -23.72 -1.32
C VAL A 184 13.06 -24.46 -0.09
N GLU A 185 14.34 -24.83 -0.16
CA GLU A 185 15.08 -25.47 0.93
C GLU A 185 15.06 -24.62 2.20
N ASN A 186 15.54 -23.37 2.11
CA ASN A 186 15.66 -22.48 3.27
C ASN A 186 14.29 -21.96 3.72
N GLY A 187 13.37 -21.69 2.79
CA GLY A 187 12.04 -21.19 3.11
C GLY A 187 11.25 -22.16 3.97
N GLN A 188 11.28 -23.46 3.66
CA GLN A 188 10.62 -24.46 4.51
C GLN A 188 11.27 -24.57 5.89
N GLN A 189 12.61 -24.53 5.97
CA GLN A 189 13.32 -24.65 7.24
C GLN A 189 13.12 -23.43 8.15
N ILE A 190 13.11 -22.22 7.58
CA ILE A 190 13.09 -20.97 8.33
C ILE A 190 11.65 -20.54 8.66
N LEU A 191 10.72 -20.68 7.73
CA LEU A 191 9.34 -20.22 7.91
C LEU A 191 8.43 -21.27 8.54
N GLY A 192 8.76 -22.56 8.40
CA GLY A 192 7.98 -23.67 8.94
C GLY A 192 6.50 -23.57 8.58
N ASP A 193 5.64 -23.66 9.59
CA ASP A 193 4.17 -23.64 9.45
C ASP A 193 3.60 -22.31 8.93
N HIS A 194 4.41 -21.26 8.84
CA HIS A 194 3.99 -19.96 8.33
C HIS A 194 4.11 -19.81 6.81
N LEU A 195 4.76 -20.77 6.14
CA LEU A 195 4.82 -20.84 4.69
C LEU A 195 3.51 -21.42 4.12
N ILE A 196 2.83 -20.61 3.33
CA ILE A 196 1.62 -20.99 2.58
C ILE A 196 2.00 -21.84 1.36
N GLY A 197 2.97 -21.35 0.58
CA GLY A 197 3.40 -22.02 -0.65
C GLY A 197 4.47 -21.23 -1.40
N PHE A 198 4.95 -21.84 -2.47
CA PHE A 198 5.91 -21.26 -3.40
C PHE A 198 5.28 -21.00 -4.76
N GLN A 199 5.47 -19.80 -5.28
CA GLN A 199 5.05 -19.45 -6.63
C GLN A 199 6.01 -20.01 -7.67
N ALA A 200 5.50 -20.83 -8.56
CA ALA A 200 6.25 -21.41 -9.65
C ALA A 200 6.12 -20.56 -10.91
N GLY A 201 6.89 -19.46 -10.96
CA GLY A 201 6.89 -18.47 -12.04
C GLY A 201 5.95 -17.30 -11.80
N ASN A 202 6.38 -16.12 -12.22
CA ASN A 202 5.65 -14.85 -12.23
C ASN A 202 5.32 -14.47 -13.68
N GLU A 203 4.04 -14.34 -14.01
CA GLU A 203 3.58 -13.92 -15.34
C GLU A 203 4.22 -14.73 -16.49
N PRO A 204 4.14 -16.08 -16.49
CA PRO A 204 4.79 -16.91 -17.52
C PRO A 204 4.28 -16.60 -18.94
N ASP A 205 3.11 -15.99 -19.06
CA ASP A 205 2.55 -15.49 -20.31
C ASP A 205 3.31 -14.30 -20.90
N LEU A 206 4.11 -13.60 -20.09
CA LEU A 206 4.96 -12.47 -20.51
C LEU A 206 6.42 -12.88 -20.78
N TYR A 207 6.82 -14.13 -20.54
CA TYR A 207 8.22 -14.56 -20.69
C TYR A 207 8.81 -14.34 -22.09
N VAL A 208 8.00 -14.48 -23.14
CA VAL A 208 8.43 -14.18 -24.51
C VAL A 208 8.69 -12.69 -24.68
N ALA A 209 7.79 -11.83 -24.19
CA ALA A 209 7.90 -10.38 -24.29
C ALA A 209 9.10 -9.84 -23.50
N HIS A 210 9.42 -10.47 -22.37
CA HIS A 210 10.58 -10.11 -21.54
C HIS A 210 11.89 -10.80 -21.96
N GLY A 211 11.87 -11.61 -23.03
CA GLY A 211 13.06 -12.30 -23.53
C GLY A 211 13.59 -13.41 -22.61
N HIS A 212 12.77 -13.90 -21.68
CA HIS A 212 13.10 -15.01 -20.77
C HIS A 212 12.97 -16.38 -21.44
N ARG A 213 12.15 -16.47 -22.50
CA ARG A 213 11.91 -17.70 -23.26
C ARG A 213 11.86 -17.44 -24.78
N PRO A 214 12.09 -18.46 -25.62
CA PRO A 214 11.96 -18.35 -27.07
C PRO A 214 10.54 -17.98 -27.50
N SER A 215 10.38 -17.42 -28.71
CA SER A 215 9.08 -16.99 -29.24
C SER A 215 8.04 -18.09 -29.42
N THR A 216 8.44 -19.36 -29.33
CA THR A 216 7.55 -20.53 -29.41
C THR A 216 6.99 -20.96 -28.05
N TYR A 217 7.43 -20.34 -26.96
CA TYR A 217 7.05 -20.74 -25.60
C TYR A 217 5.56 -20.54 -25.34
N GLY A 218 4.89 -21.59 -24.89
CA GLY A 218 3.45 -21.60 -24.62
C GLY A 218 3.07 -22.37 -23.35
N GLN A 219 1.77 -22.55 -23.16
CA GLN A 219 1.18 -23.16 -21.96
C GLN A 219 1.64 -24.60 -21.72
N PHE A 220 1.87 -25.38 -22.79
CA PHE A 220 2.37 -26.74 -22.68
C PHE A 220 3.87 -26.79 -22.34
N ASP A 221 4.65 -25.79 -22.72
CA ASP A 221 6.04 -25.67 -22.28
C ASP A 221 6.07 -25.37 -20.78
N TYR A 222 5.21 -24.46 -20.31
CA TYR A 222 5.04 -24.19 -18.88
C TYR A 222 4.61 -25.44 -18.09
N LEU A 223 3.66 -26.24 -18.61
CA LEU A 223 3.31 -27.55 -18.04
C LEU A 223 4.55 -28.46 -17.87
N GLY A 224 5.42 -28.48 -18.88
CA GLY A 224 6.68 -29.22 -18.86
C GLY A 224 7.66 -28.69 -17.80
N GLU A 225 7.81 -27.37 -17.69
CA GLU A 225 8.65 -26.72 -16.67
C GLU A 225 8.17 -27.02 -15.25
N ILE A 226 6.84 -27.04 -15.03
CA ILE A 226 6.27 -27.47 -13.75
C ILE A 226 6.56 -28.95 -13.46
N GLY A 227 6.52 -29.81 -14.47
CA GLY A 227 6.93 -31.21 -14.33
C GLY A 227 8.38 -31.34 -13.89
N ASN A 228 9.29 -30.59 -14.52
CA ASN A 228 10.70 -30.57 -14.15
C ASN A 228 10.90 -30.05 -12.71
N LEU A 229 10.20 -28.98 -12.32
CA LEU A 229 10.28 -28.44 -10.97
C LEU A 229 9.78 -29.45 -9.93
N VAL A 230 8.61 -30.08 -10.16
CA VAL A 230 8.06 -31.11 -9.28
C VAL A 230 9.02 -32.29 -9.14
N GLN A 231 9.64 -32.74 -10.23
CA GLN A 231 10.63 -33.82 -10.19
C GLN A 231 11.88 -33.41 -9.41
N GLN A 232 12.37 -32.18 -9.58
CA GLN A 232 13.54 -31.69 -8.86
C GLN A 232 13.26 -31.57 -7.35
N ILE A 233 12.12 -30.99 -6.96
CA ILE A 233 11.67 -30.94 -5.56
C ILE A 233 11.53 -32.35 -4.97
N ALA A 234 10.99 -33.30 -5.75
CA ALA A 234 10.83 -34.67 -5.29
C ALA A 234 12.17 -35.36 -5.01
N ASN A 235 13.19 -35.07 -5.81
CA ASN A 235 14.53 -35.65 -5.70
C ASN A 235 15.44 -34.93 -4.70
N ASP A 236 15.08 -33.72 -4.27
CA ASP A 236 15.85 -32.98 -3.28
C ASP A 236 15.66 -33.56 -1.87
N SER A 237 16.77 -33.82 -1.17
CA SER A 237 16.78 -34.35 0.20
C SER A 237 16.68 -33.27 1.28
N LEU A 238 16.95 -32.00 0.94
CA LEU A 238 16.88 -30.85 1.84
C LEU A 238 15.46 -30.27 1.92
N ILE A 239 14.57 -30.65 1.00
CA ILE A 239 13.17 -30.23 0.98
C ILE A 239 12.29 -31.25 1.72
N PRO A 240 11.75 -30.91 2.91
CA PRO A 240 10.96 -31.85 3.71
C PRO A 240 9.54 -32.06 3.16
N LYS A 241 8.82 -31.00 2.80
CA LYS A 241 7.46 -31.05 2.23
C LYS A 241 7.51 -30.89 0.71
N LYS A 242 6.97 -31.88 -0.01
CA LYS A 242 7.09 -32.02 -1.48
C LYS A 242 5.75 -31.90 -2.20
N ASP A 243 4.67 -32.00 -1.46
CA ASP A 243 3.28 -31.95 -1.88
C ASP A 243 2.59 -30.68 -1.37
N ASN A 244 1.49 -30.31 -2.03
CA ASN A 244 0.61 -29.19 -1.68
C ASN A 244 1.40 -27.91 -1.33
N LEU A 245 2.26 -27.51 -2.27
CA LEU A 245 3.29 -26.49 -2.09
C LEU A 245 3.23 -25.40 -3.17
N LEU A 246 2.92 -25.75 -4.42
CA LEU A 246 3.10 -24.86 -5.56
C LEU A 246 1.87 -23.98 -5.81
N ILE A 247 2.10 -22.71 -6.09
CA ILE A 247 1.10 -21.75 -6.55
C ILE A 247 1.37 -21.51 -8.03
N VAL A 248 0.37 -21.76 -8.87
CA VAL A 248 0.46 -21.72 -10.35
C VAL A 248 -0.80 -21.16 -10.99
N PRO A 249 -0.77 -20.64 -12.23
CA PRO A 249 0.41 -20.25 -12.99
C PRO A 249 0.84 -18.80 -12.74
N SER A 250 0.01 -18.01 -12.04
CA SER A 250 0.21 -16.56 -11.89
C SER A 250 0.29 -15.82 -13.24
N VAL A 251 -0.58 -16.19 -14.19
CA VAL A 251 -0.70 -15.49 -15.49
C VAL A 251 -1.29 -14.10 -15.33
N GLN A 252 -0.93 -13.17 -16.22
CA GLN A 252 -1.41 -11.80 -16.16
C GLN A 252 -2.50 -11.43 -17.18
N THR A 253 -2.19 -11.44 -18.48
CA THR A 253 -3.15 -10.96 -19.50
C THR A 253 -3.06 -11.64 -20.85
N LEU A 254 -1.89 -12.15 -21.27
CA LEU A 254 -1.72 -12.71 -22.61
C LEU A 254 -2.26 -14.15 -22.71
N TRP A 255 -2.20 -14.91 -21.63
CA TRP A 255 -2.83 -16.22 -21.53
C TRP A 255 -4.10 -16.11 -20.69
N SER A 256 -5.22 -16.69 -21.18
CA SER A 256 -6.34 -16.91 -20.28
C SER A 256 -5.99 -18.02 -19.28
N PRO A 257 -6.45 -17.96 -18.03
CA PRO A 257 -6.22 -19.04 -17.07
C PRO A 257 -6.74 -20.39 -17.59
N GLU A 258 -7.88 -20.41 -18.29
CA GLU A 258 -8.44 -21.61 -18.91
C GLU A 258 -7.52 -22.23 -19.95
N SER A 259 -6.76 -21.43 -20.69
CA SER A 259 -5.78 -21.96 -21.65
C SER A 259 -4.68 -22.79 -20.95
N VAL A 260 -4.35 -22.42 -19.71
CA VAL A 260 -3.40 -23.17 -18.87
C VAL A 260 -4.07 -24.38 -18.23
N TRP A 261 -5.30 -24.24 -17.70
CA TRP A 261 -6.05 -25.37 -17.13
C TRP A 261 -6.28 -26.49 -18.15
N ASN A 262 -6.56 -26.13 -19.41
CA ASN A 262 -6.80 -27.07 -20.51
C ASN A 262 -5.57 -27.90 -20.92
N THR A 263 -4.37 -27.55 -20.43
CA THR A 263 -3.19 -28.40 -20.61
C THR A 263 -3.23 -29.68 -19.76
N GLY A 264 -4.12 -29.73 -18.76
CA GLY A 264 -4.20 -30.82 -17.78
C GLY A 264 -3.28 -30.62 -16.57
N ILE A 265 -2.69 -29.43 -16.39
CA ILE A 265 -1.74 -29.14 -15.30
C ILE A 265 -2.31 -29.43 -13.91
N VAL A 266 -3.56 -29.06 -13.64
CA VAL A 266 -4.19 -29.24 -12.31
C VAL A 266 -4.49 -30.70 -12.04
N GLN A 267 -4.88 -31.47 -13.06
CA GLN A 267 -5.11 -32.91 -12.93
C GLN A 267 -3.80 -33.67 -12.77
N THR A 268 -2.77 -33.28 -13.54
CA THR A 268 -1.46 -33.95 -13.55
C THR A 268 -0.70 -33.75 -12.24
N TYR A 269 -0.71 -32.51 -11.71
CA TYR A 269 0.07 -32.13 -10.52
C TYR A 269 -0.81 -31.75 -9.33
N SER A 270 -2.03 -32.30 -9.24
CA SER A 270 -3.01 -31.97 -8.19
C SER A 270 -2.45 -32.10 -6.77
N ASN A 271 -1.60 -33.11 -6.54
CA ASN A 271 -0.97 -33.35 -5.25
C ASN A 271 0.14 -32.34 -4.93
N ASN A 272 0.76 -31.70 -5.93
CA ASN A 272 1.85 -30.75 -5.72
C ASN A 272 1.36 -29.30 -5.64
N ILE A 273 0.27 -28.99 -6.34
CA ILE A 273 -0.32 -27.65 -6.40
C ILE A 273 -1.10 -27.37 -5.13
N PHE A 274 -0.75 -26.30 -4.42
CA PHE A 274 -1.51 -25.74 -3.32
C PHE A 274 -2.69 -24.89 -3.81
N ALA A 275 -2.41 -23.89 -4.64
CA ALA A 275 -3.40 -22.91 -5.08
C ALA A 275 -3.25 -22.55 -6.57
N LEU A 276 -4.37 -22.09 -7.14
CA LEU A 276 -4.45 -21.54 -8.47
C LEU A 276 -4.37 -20.02 -8.38
N ALA A 277 -3.57 -19.38 -9.22
CA ALA A 277 -3.26 -17.96 -9.11
C ALA A 277 -3.29 -17.24 -10.46
N VAL A 278 -3.72 -15.98 -10.41
CA VAL A 278 -3.66 -15.01 -11.50
C VAL A 278 -3.13 -13.68 -10.97
N GLU A 279 -2.63 -12.86 -11.89
CA GLU A 279 -2.18 -11.50 -11.63
C GLU A 279 -2.99 -10.55 -12.51
N ARG A 280 -3.43 -9.41 -12.00
CA ARG A 280 -4.23 -8.47 -12.80
C ARG A 280 -4.20 -7.06 -12.28
N TYR A 281 -3.94 -6.13 -13.18
CA TYR A 281 -4.23 -4.71 -13.01
C TYR A 281 -5.41 -4.34 -13.94
N PRO A 282 -6.31 -3.42 -13.54
CA PRO A 282 -7.40 -3.00 -14.40
C PRO A 282 -6.91 -2.15 -15.58
N ASP A 283 -5.72 -1.55 -15.47
CA ASP A 283 -5.13 -0.64 -16.44
C ASP A 283 -3.59 -0.61 -16.33
N ASP A 284 -2.91 0.13 -17.22
CA ASP A 284 -1.46 0.26 -17.25
C ASP A 284 -0.97 1.70 -17.50
N ASN A 285 0.05 2.11 -16.73
CA ASN A 285 0.75 3.38 -16.94
C ASN A 285 2.07 3.21 -17.73
N CYS A 286 2.20 2.11 -18.49
CA CYS A 286 3.48 1.69 -19.03
C CYS A 286 4.00 2.63 -20.12
N ALA A 287 3.12 3.21 -20.93
CA ALA A 287 3.50 4.20 -21.95
C ALA A 287 4.15 5.47 -21.34
N ALA A 288 3.75 5.88 -20.13
CA ALA A 288 4.34 7.02 -19.42
C ALA A 288 5.70 6.66 -18.81
N VAL A 289 5.83 5.46 -18.24
CA VAL A 289 7.04 4.99 -17.57
C VAL A 289 8.12 4.56 -18.56
N PHE A 290 7.72 3.98 -19.70
CA PHE A 290 8.60 3.45 -20.73
C PHE A 290 8.34 4.10 -22.10
N PRO A 291 8.82 5.34 -22.33
CA PRO A 291 8.63 6.04 -23.61
C PRO A 291 9.18 5.27 -24.83
N SER A 292 10.13 4.36 -24.61
CA SER A 292 10.68 3.48 -25.65
C SER A 292 9.64 2.53 -26.27
N LEU A 293 8.49 2.32 -25.62
CA LEU A 293 7.39 1.55 -26.20
C LEU A 293 6.71 2.27 -27.39
N GLY A 294 6.93 3.58 -27.55
CA GLY A 294 6.35 4.36 -28.65
C GLY A 294 4.83 4.53 -28.58
N GLN A 295 4.23 4.25 -27.41
CA GLN A 295 2.80 4.39 -27.15
C GLN A 295 2.49 5.76 -26.53
N THR A 296 1.26 6.25 -26.69
CA THR A 296 0.84 7.52 -26.10
C THR A 296 0.46 7.32 -24.62
N PRO A 297 1.06 8.05 -23.66
CA PRO A 297 0.65 8.01 -22.26
C PRO A 297 -0.83 8.35 -22.08
N GLN A 298 -1.51 7.59 -21.23
CA GLN A 298 -2.87 7.92 -20.81
C GLN A 298 -2.86 9.14 -19.88
N ASN A 299 -3.89 9.98 -19.99
CA ASN A 299 -4.09 11.09 -19.07
C ASN A 299 -4.89 10.61 -17.85
N PRO A 300 -4.33 10.61 -16.63
CA PRO A 300 -5.03 10.14 -15.44
C PRO A 300 -6.36 10.87 -15.18
N GLN A 301 -6.47 12.14 -15.56
CA GLN A 301 -7.70 12.91 -15.37
C GLN A 301 -8.89 12.32 -16.14
N ASP A 302 -8.65 11.74 -17.32
CA ASP A 302 -9.71 11.25 -18.22
C ASP A 302 -10.22 9.86 -17.80
N ILE A 303 -9.35 9.06 -17.16
CA ILE A 303 -9.66 7.69 -16.75
C ILE A 303 -10.04 7.56 -15.27
N PHE A 304 -9.94 8.63 -14.47
CA PHE A 304 -10.19 8.56 -13.02
C PHE A 304 -11.58 8.05 -12.66
N ILE A 305 -12.60 8.38 -13.47
CA ILE A 305 -13.98 7.90 -13.27
C ILE A 305 -14.10 6.37 -13.35
N ASN A 306 -13.23 5.68 -14.08
CA ASN A 306 -13.28 4.22 -14.24
C ASN A 306 -12.97 3.49 -12.92
N TYR A 307 -12.33 4.15 -11.96
CA TYR A 307 -12.04 3.61 -10.62
C TYR A 307 -13.18 3.86 -9.63
N LEU A 308 -14.19 4.64 -10.03
CA LEU A 308 -15.27 5.13 -9.17
C LEU A 308 -16.64 4.62 -9.65
N GLN A 309 -16.64 3.46 -10.29
CA GLN A 309 -17.83 2.79 -10.80
C GLN A 309 -17.73 1.28 -10.56
N HIS A 310 -18.73 0.72 -9.88
CA HIS A 310 -18.79 -0.70 -9.52
C HIS A 310 -18.84 -1.65 -10.73
N ASN A 311 -19.38 -1.19 -11.86
CA ASN A 311 -19.38 -1.99 -13.09
C ASN A 311 -17.97 -2.20 -13.66
N ALA A 312 -16.99 -1.35 -13.33
CA ALA A 312 -15.60 -1.61 -13.71
C ALA A 312 -15.06 -2.86 -13.01
N SER A 313 -15.29 -2.97 -11.70
CA SER A 313 -14.94 -4.16 -10.89
C SER A 313 -15.68 -5.40 -11.39
N THR A 314 -17.01 -5.35 -11.50
CA THR A 314 -17.79 -6.53 -11.90
C THR A 314 -17.53 -6.96 -13.35
N ASN A 315 -17.27 -6.03 -14.27
CA ASN A 315 -16.86 -6.39 -15.63
C ASN A 315 -15.49 -7.08 -15.64
N LEU A 316 -14.52 -6.58 -14.85
CA LEU A 316 -13.18 -7.15 -14.80
C LEU A 316 -13.19 -8.58 -14.25
N VAL A 317 -13.96 -8.84 -13.18
CA VAL A 317 -14.01 -10.17 -12.54
C VAL A 317 -14.67 -11.23 -13.42
N THR A 318 -15.51 -10.83 -14.40
CA THR A 318 -16.17 -11.79 -15.31
C THR A 318 -15.19 -12.71 -16.04
N ASN A 319 -13.97 -12.23 -16.30
CA ASN A 319 -12.91 -13.00 -16.95
C ASN A 319 -12.46 -14.22 -16.13
N TYR A 320 -12.80 -14.28 -14.84
CA TYR A 320 -12.31 -15.30 -13.91
C TYR A 320 -13.40 -16.22 -13.36
N LEU A 321 -14.68 -15.99 -13.67
CA LEU A 321 -15.78 -16.76 -13.08
C LEU A 321 -15.72 -18.26 -13.39
N ASN A 322 -15.29 -18.62 -14.61
CA ASN A 322 -15.08 -20.02 -14.97
C ASN A 322 -13.92 -20.63 -14.17
N SER A 323 -12.84 -19.88 -13.99
CA SER A 323 -11.66 -20.30 -13.24
C SER A 323 -11.90 -20.41 -11.73
N THR A 324 -12.69 -19.51 -11.13
CA THR A 324 -13.05 -19.63 -9.71
C THR A 324 -13.98 -20.83 -9.48
N ALA A 325 -14.93 -21.08 -10.38
CA ALA A 325 -15.75 -22.29 -10.35
C ALA A 325 -14.90 -23.57 -10.52
N PHE A 326 -13.93 -23.56 -11.45
CA PHE A 326 -13.00 -24.66 -11.66
C PHE A 326 -12.14 -24.93 -10.42
N ALA A 327 -11.64 -23.89 -9.76
CA ALA A 327 -10.86 -24.00 -8.53
C ALA A 327 -11.67 -24.65 -7.39
N VAL A 328 -12.92 -24.19 -7.19
CA VAL A 328 -13.85 -24.78 -6.22
C VAL A 328 -14.11 -26.27 -6.52
N GLN A 329 -14.36 -26.63 -7.77
CA GLN A 329 -14.58 -28.03 -8.18
C GLN A 329 -13.36 -28.93 -7.92
N ASN A 330 -12.16 -28.37 -7.96
CA ASN A 330 -10.90 -29.09 -7.71
C ASN A 330 -10.40 -28.94 -6.27
N ASN A 331 -11.18 -28.34 -5.36
CA ASN A 331 -10.81 -28.04 -3.98
C ASN A 331 -9.47 -27.29 -3.87
N LYS A 332 -9.26 -26.30 -4.74
CA LYS A 332 -8.08 -25.41 -4.71
C LYS A 332 -8.49 -23.97 -4.42
N PRO A 333 -7.72 -23.23 -3.61
CA PRO A 333 -7.85 -21.79 -3.53
C PRO A 333 -7.61 -21.14 -4.91
N PHE A 334 -8.38 -20.12 -5.24
CA PHE A 334 -8.11 -19.21 -6.37
C PHE A 334 -7.70 -17.85 -5.83
N ILE A 335 -6.51 -17.38 -6.19
CA ILE A 335 -5.87 -16.22 -5.58
C ILE A 335 -5.55 -15.17 -6.64
N MET A 336 -5.94 -13.92 -6.40
CA MET A 336 -5.42 -12.76 -7.12
C MET A 336 -4.05 -12.43 -6.50
N PHE A 337 -3.00 -13.06 -7.03
CA PHE A 337 -1.69 -13.12 -6.39
C PHE A 337 -0.85 -11.86 -6.62
N GLU A 338 -1.27 -11.04 -7.58
CA GLU A 338 -0.84 -9.67 -7.75
C GLU A 338 -1.95 -8.81 -8.32
N THR A 339 -2.19 -7.66 -7.72
CA THR A 339 -3.07 -6.63 -8.29
C THR A 339 -2.70 -5.26 -7.74
N ASN A 340 -3.03 -4.20 -8.45
CA ASN A 340 -3.19 -2.86 -7.89
C ASN A 340 -3.93 -1.97 -8.91
N SER A 341 -4.00 -0.67 -8.66
CA SER A 341 -4.73 0.29 -9.50
C SER A 341 -4.28 0.30 -10.95
N ALA A 342 -2.97 0.29 -11.25
CA ALA A 342 -2.48 0.09 -12.61
C ALA A 342 -1.07 -0.48 -12.58
N SER A 343 -0.71 -1.27 -13.59
CA SER A 343 0.66 -1.77 -13.74
C SER A 343 1.62 -0.63 -14.08
N CYS A 344 2.92 -0.90 -14.08
CA CYS A 344 3.95 0.13 -14.27
C CYS A 344 3.80 1.28 -13.25
N SER A 345 3.85 0.92 -11.96
CA SER A 345 3.85 1.84 -10.81
C SER A 345 2.53 2.58 -10.51
N GLY A 346 1.51 2.45 -11.33
CA GLY A 346 0.23 3.14 -11.14
C GLY A 346 0.20 4.55 -11.73
N PHE A 347 -0.94 5.23 -11.62
CA PHE A 347 -1.17 6.59 -12.11
C PHE A 347 -1.07 7.65 -10.99
N PRO A 348 -0.35 8.76 -11.21
CA PRO A 348 -0.34 9.89 -10.28
C PRO A 348 -1.74 10.48 -10.11
N GLY A 349 -2.15 10.71 -8.86
CA GLY A 349 -3.43 11.34 -8.53
C GLY A 349 -4.65 10.39 -8.55
N ILE A 350 -4.52 9.21 -9.17
CA ILE A 350 -5.50 8.10 -9.02
C ILE A 350 -5.01 7.15 -7.93
N SER A 351 -3.81 6.59 -8.11
CA SER A 351 -3.35 5.43 -7.33
C SER A 351 -2.99 5.75 -5.88
N ASN A 352 -2.70 7.03 -5.61
CA ASN A 352 -2.40 7.59 -4.30
C ASN A 352 -3.47 8.58 -3.82
N SER A 353 -4.72 8.43 -4.26
CA SER A 353 -5.86 9.22 -3.76
C SER A 353 -6.85 8.39 -2.94
N PHE A 354 -7.76 9.06 -2.22
CA PHE A 354 -8.84 8.40 -1.48
C PHE A 354 -9.72 7.52 -2.38
N GLY A 355 -9.86 7.90 -3.67
CA GLY A 355 -10.53 7.10 -4.68
C GLY A 355 -9.93 5.71 -4.83
N ALA A 356 -8.60 5.57 -4.74
CA ALA A 356 -7.95 4.27 -4.71
C ALA A 356 -8.28 3.44 -3.45
N ALA A 357 -8.53 4.08 -2.30
CA ALA A 357 -8.96 3.35 -1.10
C ALA A 357 -10.36 2.73 -1.29
N LEU A 358 -11.30 3.52 -1.82
CA LEU A 358 -12.65 3.03 -2.10
C LEU A 358 -12.64 1.99 -3.23
N TRP A 359 -11.92 2.25 -4.32
CA TRP A 359 -11.74 1.32 -5.43
C TRP A 359 -11.16 -0.02 -4.98
N ALA A 360 -10.05 -0.01 -4.23
CA ALA A 360 -9.40 -1.24 -3.79
C ALA A 360 -10.32 -2.07 -2.88
N LEU A 361 -11.15 -1.40 -2.06
CA LEU A 361 -12.10 -2.09 -1.20
C LEU A 361 -13.26 -2.71 -2.01
N ASP A 362 -13.83 -1.99 -2.99
CA ASP A 362 -14.85 -2.53 -3.90
C ASP A 362 -14.31 -3.68 -4.76
N TRP A 363 -13.09 -3.55 -5.27
CA TRP A 363 -12.42 -4.59 -6.04
C TRP A 363 -12.21 -5.86 -5.21
N ALA A 364 -11.75 -5.72 -3.96
CA ALA A 364 -11.58 -6.83 -3.04
C ALA A 364 -12.92 -7.53 -2.70
N PHE A 365 -13.98 -6.79 -2.42
CA PHE A 365 -15.30 -7.39 -2.17
C PHE A 365 -15.88 -8.07 -3.41
N THR A 366 -15.70 -7.48 -4.61
CA THR A 366 -16.11 -8.09 -5.88
C THR A 366 -15.40 -9.43 -6.11
N MET A 367 -14.09 -9.50 -5.86
CA MET A 367 -13.33 -10.76 -5.95
C MET A 367 -13.79 -11.79 -4.91
N ALA A 368 -14.00 -11.38 -3.66
CA ALA A 368 -14.48 -12.27 -2.59
C ALA A 368 -15.88 -12.83 -2.90
N TYR A 369 -16.77 -12.01 -3.46
CA TYR A 369 -18.08 -12.46 -3.95
C TYR A 369 -17.94 -13.48 -5.08
N SER A 370 -16.95 -13.30 -5.94
CA SER A 370 -16.66 -14.16 -7.10
C SER A 370 -15.84 -15.41 -6.76
N ASN A 371 -15.75 -15.80 -5.48
CA ASN A 371 -15.04 -16.98 -4.98
C ASN A 371 -13.51 -16.97 -5.16
N PHE A 372 -12.90 -15.79 -5.23
CA PHE A 372 -11.49 -15.69 -4.86
C PHE A 372 -11.34 -15.97 -3.36
N THR A 373 -10.15 -16.42 -2.97
CA THR A 373 -9.79 -16.73 -1.58
C THR A 373 -8.83 -15.71 -0.97
N ALA A 374 -8.13 -14.95 -1.82
CA ALA A 374 -7.29 -13.83 -1.43
C ALA A 374 -7.00 -12.89 -2.62
N ALA A 375 -6.62 -11.66 -2.29
CA ALA A 375 -6.12 -10.65 -3.21
C ALA A 375 -4.92 -9.92 -2.59
N LEU A 376 -3.78 -9.96 -3.29
CA LEU A 376 -2.51 -9.41 -2.80
C LEU A 376 -2.17 -8.13 -3.56
N TYR A 377 -2.23 -7.00 -2.86
CA TYR A 377 -1.98 -5.68 -3.45
C TYR A 377 -0.49 -5.39 -3.52
N HIS A 378 -0.02 -5.05 -4.71
CA HIS A 378 1.41 -4.95 -4.99
C HIS A 378 2.06 -3.73 -4.32
N VAL A 379 3.30 -3.91 -3.84
CA VAL A 379 4.15 -2.91 -3.19
C VAL A 379 5.41 -2.77 -4.05
N GLY A 380 5.49 -1.67 -4.81
CA GLY A 380 6.54 -1.40 -5.79
C GLY A 380 7.66 -0.49 -5.26
N GLY A 381 7.63 -0.12 -3.98
CA GLY A 381 8.63 0.77 -3.38
C GLY A 381 8.47 2.23 -3.80
N GLN A 382 9.47 3.07 -3.54
CA GLN A 382 9.34 4.53 -3.67
C GLN A 382 8.94 5.06 -5.07
N ASP A 383 9.18 4.28 -6.12
CA ASP A 383 8.85 4.63 -7.50
C ASP A 383 7.42 4.20 -7.91
N ALA A 384 6.60 3.71 -6.97
CA ALA A 384 5.20 3.37 -7.19
C ALA A 384 4.22 4.31 -6.48
N TYR A 385 3.14 4.68 -7.18
CA TYR A 385 2.05 5.50 -6.65
C TYR A 385 1.06 4.68 -5.81
N TYR A 386 0.86 3.41 -6.15
CA TYR A 386 -0.21 2.58 -5.59
C TYR A 386 0.10 1.95 -4.21
N ASN A 387 1.25 2.30 -3.62
CA ASN A 387 1.76 1.62 -2.44
C ASN A 387 0.79 1.72 -1.25
N PRO A 388 0.48 0.60 -0.59
CA PRO A 388 -0.19 0.60 0.71
C PRO A 388 0.67 1.27 1.80
N PHE A 389 1.99 1.13 1.74
CA PHE A 389 2.93 1.75 2.67
C PHE A 389 4.29 1.94 2.02
N THR A 390 5.00 2.99 2.42
CA THR A 390 6.31 3.33 1.85
C THR A 390 7.25 3.83 2.95
N PRO A 391 8.46 3.25 3.11
CA PRO A 391 9.50 3.80 3.97
C PRO A 391 10.04 5.12 3.40
N PRO A 392 10.49 6.06 4.25
CA PRO A 392 11.13 7.29 3.78
C PRO A 392 12.40 6.97 2.98
N PRO A 393 12.81 7.85 2.04
CA PRO A 393 14.09 7.73 1.36
C PRO A 393 15.24 7.52 2.36
N THR A 394 16.25 6.72 2.02
CA THR A 394 17.35 6.36 2.93
C THR A 394 18.02 7.59 3.57
N ASN A 395 18.22 8.65 2.78
CA ASN A 395 18.79 9.93 3.24
C ASN A 395 17.85 10.77 4.11
N GLN A 396 16.56 10.42 4.19
CA GLN A 396 15.54 11.09 5.00
C GLN A 396 15.08 10.25 6.21
N SER A 397 15.44 8.97 6.26
CA SER A 397 15.04 8.00 7.31
C SER A 397 15.40 8.40 8.75
N THR A 398 16.30 9.35 8.94
CA THR A 398 16.69 9.85 10.27
C THR A 398 15.78 10.97 10.79
N PHE A 399 14.90 11.55 9.98
CA PHE A 399 14.01 12.65 10.37
C PHE A 399 12.58 12.56 9.82
N HIS A 400 12.33 11.69 8.85
CA HIS A 400 10.98 11.36 8.36
C HIS A 400 10.52 10.00 8.86
N GLN A 401 9.21 9.83 9.05
CA GLN A 401 8.59 8.54 9.32
C GLN A 401 8.08 7.90 8.02
N TRP A 402 7.34 6.80 8.13
CA TRP A 402 6.75 6.14 6.97
C TRP A 402 5.53 6.90 6.46
N THR A 403 5.18 6.63 5.21
CA THR A 403 3.93 7.08 4.59
C THR A 403 3.01 5.88 4.42
N VAL A 404 1.75 6.01 4.83
CA VAL A 404 0.72 4.99 4.63
C VAL A 404 -0.22 5.46 3.53
N GLY A 405 -0.26 4.70 2.44
CA GLY A 405 -1.08 5.01 1.29
C GLY A 405 -2.55 4.62 1.46
N PRO A 406 -3.42 5.10 0.56
CA PRO A 406 -4.86 4.89 0.63
C PRO A 406 -5.26 3.40 0.63
N VAL A 407 -4.58 2.57 -0.15
CA VAL A 407 -4.86 1.12 -0.28
C VAL A 407 -4.71 0.37 1.06
N TYR A 408 -3.85 0.83 1.97
CA TYR A 408 -3.73 0.21 3.28
C TYR A 408 -4.97 0.43 4.16
N TYR A 409 -5.67 1.56 4.01
CA TYR A 409 -6.96 1.76 4.69
C TYR A 409 -7.97 0.70 4.25
N SER A 410 -7.99 0.34 2.95
CA SER A 410 -8.82 -0.75 2.43
C SER A 410 -8.47 -2.10 3.07
N ALA A 411 -7.18 -2.41 3.22
CA ALA A 411 -6.73 -3.63 3.89
C ALA A 411 -7.24 -3.72 5.33
N LEU A 412 -7.14 -2.61 6.09
CA LEU A 412 -7.62 -2.53 7.46
C LEU A 412 -9.14 -2.70 7.56
N VAL A 413 -9.89 -2.06 6.66
CA VAL A 413 -11.35 -2.17 6.60
C VAL A 413 -11.77 -3.61 6.24
N MET A 414 -11.11 -4.22 5.26
CA MET A 414 -11.41 -5.58 4.82
C MET A 414 -11.15 -6.61 5.94
N ALA A 415 -10.09 -6.41 6.73
CA ALA A 415 -9.82 -7.21 7.91
C ALA A 415 -10.94 -7.14 8.95
N GLU A 416 -11.55 -5.97 9.17
CA GLU A 416 -12.72 -5.85 10.06
C GLU A 416 -14.01 -6.41 9.43
N ALA A 417 -14.16 -6.26 8.11
CA ALA A 417 -15.31 -6.74 7.36
C ALA A 417 -15.45 -8.27 7.41
N PHE A 418 -14.34 -9.03 7.31
CA PHE A 418 -14.39 -10.49 7.45
C PHE A 418 -14.07 -10.98 8.86
N GLY A 419 -13.24 -10.26 9.62
CA GLY A 419 -12.91 -10.63 11.00
C GLY A 419 -12.17 -11.96 11.12
N PRO A 420 -11.99 -12.49 12.35
CA PRO A 420 -11.10 -13.62 12.59
C PRO A 420 -11.79 -14.99 12.48
N SER A 421 -13.08 -15.03 12.14
CA SER A 421 -13.90 -16.26 12.15
C SER A 421 -13.53 -17.22 11.01
N ASN A 422 -12.99 -16.68 9.90
CA ASN A 422 -12.84 -17.37 8.61
C ASN A 422 -14.15 -18.01 8.09
N ALA A 423 -15.30 -17.48 8.51
CA ALA A 423 -16.63 -18.00 8.19
C ALA A 423 -17.53 -16.98 7.46
N SER A 424 -16.99 -15.78 7.19
CA SER A 424 -17.72 -14.71 6.50
C SER A 424 -18.00 -15.10 5.05
N GLN A 425 -19.26 -15.10 4.66
CA GLN A 425 -19.68 -15.22 3.26
C GLN A 425 -20.24 -13.87 2.82
N ILE A 426 -19.95 -13.46 1.60
CA ILE A 426 -20.37 -12.17 1.07
C ILE A 426 -21.31 -12.35 -0.10
N VAL A 427 -22.21 -11.39 -0.25
CA VAL A 427 -23.10 -11.24 -1.40
C VAL A 427 -23.13 -9.78 -1.84
N ASP A 428 -23.02 -9.58 -3.14
CA ASP A 428 -23.20 -8.30 -3.77
C ASP A 428 -24.70 -8.00 -3.93
N LEU A 429 -25.14 -6.92 -3.30
CA LEU A 429 -26.52 -6.42 -3.34
C LEU A 429 -26.62 -5.16 -4.21
N THR A 430 -25.55 -4.81 -4.92
CA THR A 430 -25.53 -3.64 -5.77
C THR A 430 -26.54 -3.82 -6.89
N GLY A 431 -27.50 -2.89 -6.96
CA GLY A 431 -28.45 -2.81 -8.06
C GLY A 431 -27.85 -2.11 -9.28
N SER A 432 -28.66 -1.34 -9.98
CA SER A 432 -28.21 -0.55 -11.13
C SER A 432 -27.35 0.68 -10.77
N ASN A 433 -27.22 1.04 -9.49
CA ASN A 433 -26.46 2.21 -9.06
C ASN A 433 -24.96 1.89 -8.91
N ILE A 434 -24.23 2.10 -9.99
CA ILE A 434 -22.79 1.82 -10.06
C ILE A 434 -21.92 2.72 -9.16
N TYR A 435 -22.47 3.80 -8.59
CA TYR A 435 -21.72 4.73 -7.73
C TYR A 435 -21.82 4.41 -6.24
N THR A 436 -22.70 3.49 -5.87
CA THR A 436 -22.93 3.09 -4.47
C THR A 436 -22.94 1.57 -4.35
N PRO A 437 -21.79 0.88 -4.52
CA PRO A 437 -21.70 -0.54 -4.22
C PRO A 437 -22.23 -0.87 -2.81
N ILE A 438 -22.92 -2.00 -2.69
CA ILE A 438 -23.52 -2.48 -1.44
C ILE A 438 -23.29 -3.97 -1.33
N TYR A 439 -22.70 -4.39 -0.20
CA TYR A 439 -22.48 -5.79 0.10
C TYR A 439 -23.07 -6.15 1.46
N ALA A 440 -23.62 -7.36 1.56
CA ALA A 440 -23.98 -7.94 2.85
C ALA A 440 -23.03 -9.10 3.20
N ILE A 441 -22.67 -9.19 4.46
CA ILE A 441 -21.76 -10.22 4.98
C ILE A 441 -22.54 -11.07 5.98
N TYR A 442 -22.54 -12.37 5.73
CA TYR A 442 -23.23 -13.37 6.52
C TYR A 442 -22.21 -14.27 7.21
N GLU A 443 -22.52 -14.68 8.44
CA GLU A 443 -21.82 -15.79 9.10
C GLU A 443 -22.86 -16.78 9.60
N ASN A 444 -22.62 -18.07 9.37
CA ASN A 444 -23.54 -19.14 9.80
C ASN A 444 -24.99 -18.91 9.33
N GLY A 445 -25.16 -18.34 8.13
CA GLY A 445 -26.46 -18.06 7.53
C GLY A 445 -27.22 -16.84 8.08
N ALA A 446 -26.64 -16.05 8.98
CA ALA A 446 -27.23 -14.81 9.51
C ALA A 446 -26.39 -13.58 9.11
N PRO A 447 -27.02 -12.43 8.81
CA PRO A 447 -26.29 -11.23 8.40
C PRO A 447 -25.60 -10.62 9.62
N THR A 448 -24.29 -10.41 9.52
CA THR A 448 -23.48 -9.84 10.61
C THR A 448 -23.06 -8.41 10.33
N LYS A 449 -22.82 -8.07 9.05
CA LYS A 449 -22.33 -6.75 8.64
C LYS A 449 -22.91 -6.35 7.27
N VAL A 450 -22.93 -5.04 7.00
CA VAL A 450 -23.24 -4.46 5.67
C VAL A 450 -22.15 -3.45 5.33
N ALA A 451 -21.64 -3.53 4.10
CA ALA A 451 -20.61 -2.66 3.57
C ALA A 451 -21.23 -1.74 2.52
N LEU A 452 -21.14 -0.42 2.73
CA LEU A 452 -21.85 0.60 1.97
C LEU A 452 -20.88 1.62 1.40
N PHE A 453 -20.91 1.82 0.09
CA PHE A 453 -19.99 2.73 -0.61
C PHE A 453 -20.71 3.98 -1.12
N ASN A 454 -19.96 5.07 -1.23
CA ASN A 454 -20.32 6.25 -1.99
C ASN A 454 -19.08 6.79 -2.73
N PHE A 455 -19.03 6.57 -4.04
CA PHE A 455 -17.93 7.03 -4.89
C PHE A 455 -18.06 8.50 -5.31
N VAL A 456 -19.17 9.18 -4.97
CA VAL A 456 -19.42 10.55 -5.42
C VAL A 456 -18.74 11.55 -4.50
N THR A 457 -17.99 12.49 -5.08
CA THR A 457 -17.59 13.72 -4.37
C THR A 457 -18.60 14.80 -4.63
N ASP A 458 -19.28 15.26 -3.58
CA ASP A 458 -20.29 16.31 -3.67
C ASP A 458 -20.23 17.24 -2.46
N PRO A 459 -19.50 18.37 -2.56
CA PRO A 459 -19.37 19.33 -1.47
C PRO A 459 -20.69 19.97 -1.00
N SER A 460 -21.78 19.85 -1.77
CA SER A 460 -23.10 20.34 -1.35
C SER A 460 -23.77 19.44 -0.30
N GLY A 461 -23.30 18.20 -0.18
CA GLY A 461 -23.90 17.16 0.66
C GLY A 461 -25.13 16.48 0.05
N ALA A 462 -25.61 16.91 -1.12
CA ALA A 462 -26.82 16.38 -1.76
C ALA A 462 -26.71 14.90 -2.16
N SER A 463 -25.49 14.42 -2.41
CA SER A 463 -25.19 13.02 -2.74
C SER A 463 -24.97 12.13 -1.50
N THR A 464 -25.16 12.63 -0.28
CA THR A 464 -25.25 11.77 0.90
C THR A 464 -26.54 10.96 0.82
N TYR A 465 -26.45 9.63 0.86
CA TYR A 465 -27.63 8.76 0.82
C TYR A 465 -27.90 8.10 2.17
N THR A 466 -29.12 7.60 2.35
CA THR A 466 -29.53 6.78 3.49
C THR A 466 -29.78 5.35 3.03
N ALA A 467 -28.98 4.42 3.54
CA ALA A 467 -29.24 2.99 3.44
C ALA A 467 -30.25 2.57 4.51
N THR A 468 -31.43 2.10 4.10
CA THR A 468 -32.47 1.63 5.01
C THR A 468 -32.40 0.12 5.11
N ILE A 469 -31.70 -0.39 6.12
CA ILE A 469 -31.52 -1.83 6.34
C ILE A 469 -32.74 -2.38 7.08
N SER A 470 -33.27 -3.51 6.62
CA SER A 470 -34.30 -4.28 7.32
C SER A 470 -33.88 -5.74 7.40
N ILE A 471 -34.03 -6.37 8.57
CA ILE A 471 -33.67 -7.78 8.78
C ILE A 471 -34.94 -8.55 9.12
N GLY A 472 -35.21 -9.59 8.34
CA GLY A 472 -36.50 -10.29 8.39
C GLY A 472 -37.68 -9.37 8.04
N GLY A 473 -38.90 -9.84 8.26
CA GLY A 473 -40.13 -9.10 7.92
C GLY A 473 -40.29 -8.84 6.42
N GLY A 474 -41.29 -8.01 6.08
CA GLY A 474 -41.50 -7.53 4.71
C GLY A 474 -41.53 -8.65 3.66
N SER A 475 -40.74 -8.48 2.60
CA SER A 475 -40.63 -9.42 1.47
C SER A 475 -39.85 -10.71 1.77
N THR A 476 -39.21 -10.82 2.94
CA THR A 476 -38.44 -12.02 3.31
C THR A 476 -39.33 -13.16 3.81
N GLY A 477 -40.56 -12.86 4.23
CA GLY A 477 -41.47 -13.83 4.85
C GLY A 477 -41.04 -14.33 6.23
N GLN A 478 -39.97 -13.77 6.81
CA GLN A 478 -39.48 -14.11 8.15
C GLN A 478 -40.03 -13.15 9.21
N ALA A 479 -39.88 -13.50 10.49
CA ALA A 479 -40.19 -12.59 11.59
C ALA A 479 -39.29 -11.35 11.56
N ASN A 480 -39.79 -10.21 12.06
CA ASN A 480 -39.00 -8.99 12.23
C ASN A 480 -37.80 -9.28 13.15
N ALA A 481 -36.61 -8.93 12.69
CA ALA A 481 -35.35 -9.23 13.37
C ALA A 481 -34.36 -8.05 13.34
N THR A 482 -34.77 -6.87 12.87
CA THR A 482 -33.92 -5.67 12.94
C THR A 482 -33.60 -5.36 14.41
N PRO A 483 -32.32 -5.18 14.79
CA PRO A 483 -31.94 -4.89 16.18
C PRO A 483 -32.36 -3.48 16.60
N SER A 484 -32.43 -3.19 17.89
CA SER A 484 -32.79 -1.84 18.40
C SER A 484 -31.75 -0.77 18.06
N GLN A 485 -30.51 -1.17 17.81
CA GLN A 485 -29.43 -0.30 17.37
C GLN A 485 -28.36 -1.11 16.63
N VAL A 486 -27.61 -0.42 15.79
CA VAL A 486 -26.40 -0.94 15.13
C VAL A 486 -25.23 0.00 15.37
N GLN A 487 -24.01 -0.50 15.08
CA GLN A 487 -22.79 0.28 15.20
C GLN A 487 -22.17 0.49 13.81
N VAL A 488 -21.64 1.68 13.55
CA VAL A 488 -21.12 2.04 12.23
C VAL A 488 -19.74 2.65 12.35
N LYS A 489 -18.81 2.17 11.52
CA LYS A 489 -17.49 2.79 11.30
C LYS A 489 -17.45 3.36 9.89
N TYR A 490 -16.87 4.55 9.76
CA TYR A 490 -16.77 5.25 8.47
C TYR A 490 -15.33 5.37 8.02
N LEU A 491 -15.09 5.13 6.73
CA LEU A 491 -13.88 5.53 6.01
C LEU A 491 -14.20 6.81 5.23
N LEU A 492 -13.55 7.92 5.57
CA LEU A 492 -13.91 9.26 5.08
C LEU A 492 -12.70 10.07 4.61
N ALA A 493 -12.95 10.93 3.63
CA ALA A 493 -12.11 12.05 3.21
C ALA A 493 -12.98 13.12 2.53
N ASP A 494 -12.45 14.33 2.34
CA ASP A 494 -13.21 15.45 1.76
C ASP A 494 -13.55 15.26 0.27
N SER A 495 -12.79 14.41 -0.43
CA SER A 495 -12.93 14.15 -1.86
C SER A 495 -12.27 12.83 -2.22
N VAL A 496 -12.75 12.16 -3.28
CA VAL A 496 -12.08 11.00 -3.88
C VAL A 496 -10.69 11.36 -4.39
N SER A 497 -10.42 12.62 -4.73
CA SER A 497 -9.10 13.09 -5.13
C SER A 497 -8.15 13.36 -3.96
N ALA A 498 -8.62 13.29 -2.71
CA ALA A 498 -7.80 13.66 -1.55
C ALA A 498 -6.55 12.78 -1.45
N LYS A 499 -5.45 13.34 -0.96
CA LYS A 499 -4.12 12.71 -0.87
C LYS A 499 -3.70 12.33 0.55
N GLY A 500 -4.47 12.77 1.53
CA GLY A 500 -4.20 12.58 2.94
C GLY A 500 -5.45 12.94 3.74
N ASN A 501 -5.33 13.03 5.06
CA ASN A 501 -6.45 13.23 5.98
C ASN A 501 -7.55 12.17 5.85
N PHE A 502 -7.19 10.97 5.40
CA PHE A 502 -8.11 9.84 5.40
C PHE A 502 -8.35 9.41 6.84
N THR A 503 -9.60 9.09 7.17
CA THR A 503 -9.95 8.58 8.49
C THR A 503 -10.73 7.29 8.41
N TRP A 504 -10.31 6.28 9.16
CA TRP A 504 -11.10 5.07 9.43
C TRP A 504 -11.57 5.11 10.88
N ALA A 505 -12.89 5.15 11.09
CA ALA A 505 -13.49 5.32 12.40
C ALA A 505 -12.88 6.52 13.16
N GLY A 506 -12.67 7.65 12.48
CA GLY A 506 -12.07 8.86 13.07
C GLY A 506 -10.56 8.79 13.34
N GLN A 507 -9.89 7.69 13.01
CA GLN A 507 -8.44 7.52 13.18
C GLN A 507 -7.70 7.59 11.85
N THR A 508 -6.45 8.05 11.87
CA THR A 508 -5.61 8.23 10.67
C THR A 508 -4.21 7.63 10.90
N PHE A 509 -3.43 7.47 9.84
CA PHE A 509 -2.01 7.13 9.91
C PHE A 509 -1.09 8.36 9.75
N GLY A 510 -1.66 9.56 9.65
CA GLY A 510 -0.93 10.79 9.34
C GLY A 510 -0.80 11.02 7.83
N ASN A 511 -0.21 12.15 7.46
CA ASN A 511 0.15 12.46 6.08
C ASN A 511 1.51 11.84 5.72
N ASN A 512 2.05 12.22 4.55
CA ASN A 512 3.36 11.77 4.10
C ASN A 512 4.42 12.04 5.18
N PHE A 513 5.21 11.01 5.50
CA PHE A 513 6.30 11.05 6.50
C PHE A 513 5.90 11.20 7.97
N GLU A 514 4.63 10.95 8.31
CA GLU A 514 4.10 11.13 9.68
C GLU A 514 3.70 9.82 10.38
N SER A 515 3.90 8.65 9.75
CA SER A 515 3.42 7.37 10.27
C SER A 515 4.50 6.49 10.87
N ASP A 516 4.27 6.02 12.09
CA ASP A 516 5.00 4.91 12.70
C ASP A 516 4.25 3.57 12.57
N GLY A 517 3.22 3.52 11.71
CA GLY A 517 2.38 2.34 11.48
C GLY A 517 1.27 2.13 12.50
N ARG A 518 1.09 3.00 13.51
CA ARG A 518 -0.03 2.94 14.45
C ARG A 518 -1.13 3.92 14.07
N LEU A 519 -2.37 3.54 14.37
CA LEU A 519 -3.52 4.43 14.25
C LEU A 519 -3.40 5.60 15.23
N GLN A 520 -3.59 6.80 14.73
CA GLN A 520 -3.55 8.07 15.44
C GLN A 520 -4.97 8.62 15.60
N GLY A 521 -5.23 9.30 16.72
CA GLY A 521 -6.55 9.84 17.05
C GLY A 521 -7.46 8.86 17.78
N ASN A 522 -8.64 9.33 18.14
CA ASN A 522 -9.62 8.56 18.90
C ASN A 522 -10.54 7.78 17.97
N GLN A 523 -10.76 6.51 18.30
CA GLN A 523 -11.74 5.70 17.58
C GLN A 523 -13.16 6.24 17.81
N ASN A 524 -13.89 6.43 16.72
CA ASN A 524 -15.28 6.83 16.67
C ASN A 524 -16.11 5.73 16.02
N VAL A 525 -16.95 5.09 16.83
CA VAL A 525 -17.96 4.13 16.38
C VAL A 525 -19.33 4.77 16.62
N THR A 526 -20.07 5.02 15.54
CA THR A 526 -21.37 5.70 15.60
C THR A 526 -22.47 4.71 15.90
N THR A 527 -23.24 4.95 16.96
CA THR A 527 -24.46 4.19 17.26
C THR A 527 -25.63 4.78 16.48
N VAL A 528 -26.32 3.93 15.70
CA VAL A 528 -27.57 4.28 15.03
C VAL A 528 -28.70 3.53 15.72
N HIS A 529 -29.69 4.26 16.24
CA HIS A 529 -30.90 3.67 16.78
C HIS A 529 -31.86 3.31 15.64
N CYS A 530 -32.37 2.09 15.67
CA CYS A 530 -33.27 1.56 14.66
C CYS A 530 -34.72 1.68 15.09
N ASP A 531 -35.61 1.88 14.13
CA ASP A 531 -37.04 1.88 14.37
C ASP A 531 -37.55 0.44 14.43
N GLN A 532 -37.82 -0.02 15.64
CA GLN A 532 -38.35 -1.36 15.90
C GLN A 532 -39.80 -1.53 15.43
N THR A 533 -40.57 -0.44 15.33
CA THR A 533 -41.95 -0.46 14.84
C THR A 533 -41.95 -0.62 13.32
N ALA A 534 -41.07 0.11 12.64
CA ALA A 534 -40.91 0.03 11.19
C ALA A 534 -40.03 -1.15 10.73
N ASN A 535 -39.33 -1.84 11.63
CA ASN A 535 -38.34 -2.88 11.36
C ASN A 535 -37.16 -2.39 10.49
N THR A 536 -36.69 -1.16 10.69
CA THR A 536 -35.65 -0.55 9.85
C THR A 536 -34.54 0.14 10.65
N CYS A 537 -33.32 0.13 10.10
CA CYS A 537 -32.18 0.94 10.54
C CYS A 537 -31.75 1.86 9.41
N SER A 538 -31.78 3.18 9.64
CA SER A 538 -31.43 4.18 8.63
C SER A 538 -29.99 4.65 8.79
N ILE A 539 -29.11 4.25 7.87
CA ILE A 539 -27.67 4.52 7.93
C ILE A 539 -27.31 5.61 6.91
N PRO A 540 -26.84 6.79 7.36
CA PRO A 540 -26.34 7.82 6.45
C PRO A 540 -24.96 7.41 5.90
N VAL A 541 -24.74 7.58 4.60
CA VAL A 541 -23.46 7.30 3.92
C VAL A 541 -22.96 8.57 3.23
N PRO A 542 -21.96 9.26 3.82
CA PRO A 542 -21.42 10.51 3.29
C PRO A 542 -20.86 10.40 1.86
N ALA A 543 -20.78 11.52 1.16
CA ALA A 543 -20.27 11.64 -0.22
C ALA A 543 -18.96 12.45 -0.25
N PRO A 544 -17.79 11.84 -0.52
CA PRO A 544 -17.57 10.41 -0.70
C PRO A 544 -17.43 9.70 0.66
N GLY A 545 -17.46 8.37 0.64
CA GLY A 545 -17.19 7.61 1.85
C GLY A 545 -17.54 6.14 1.75
N PHE A 546 -17.21 5.44 2.83
CA PHE A 546 -17.61 4.06 3.04
C PHE A 546 -18.08 3.87 4.48
N ALA A 547 -19.11 3.05 4.68
CA ALA A 547 -19.62 2.68 5.98
C ALA A 547 -19.64 1.15 6.15
N LEU A 548 -19.01 0.66 7.22
CA LEU A 548 -19.17 -0.72 7.69
C LEU A 548 -20.15 -0.71 8.86
N VAL A 549 -21.32 -1.30 8.62
CA VAL A 549 -22.39 -1.43 9.60
C VAL A 549 -22.27 -2.80 10.27
N PHE A 550 -22.09 -2.81 11.59
CA PHE A 550 -22.12 -4.01 12.42
C PHE A 550 -23.54 -4.23 12.93
N LEU A 551 -24.19 -5.28 12.43
CA LEU A 551 -25.58 -5.62 12.75
C LEU A 551 -25.71 -6.30 14.11
N THR A 552 -24.61 -6.82 14.66
CA THR A 552 -24.57 -7.45 15.98
C THR A 552 -23.42 -6.92 16.81
N SER A 553 -23.59 -6.89 18.14
CA SER A 553 -22.51 -6.53 19.07
C SER A 553 -21.36 -7.53 19.02
N ALA A 554 -21.64 -8.81 18.76
CA ALA A 554 -20.64 -9.85 18.61
C ALA A 554 -19.72 -9.58 17.40
N ALA A 555 -20.27 -9.16 16.26
CA ALA A 555 -19.49 -8.83 15.07
C ALA A 555 -18.49 -7.69 15.31
N LEU A 556 -18.89 -6.64 16.04
CA LEU A 556 -17.99 -5.56 16.43
C LEU A 556 -16.96 -6.01 17.48
N SER A 557 -17.40 -6.79 18.47
CA SER A 557 -16.54 -7.25 19.57
C SER A 557 -15.43 -8.17 19.06
N ALA A 558 -15.72 -9.01 18.06
CA ALA A 558 -14.77 -9.93 17.46
C ALA A 558 -13.57 -9.25 16.77
N ILE A 559 -13.73 -7.99 16.34
CA ILE A 559 -12.67 -7.22 15.65
C ILE A 559 -12.10 -6.09 16.51
N SER A 560 -12.60 -5.93 17.74
CA SER A 560 -12.16 -4.91 18.67
C SER A 560 -10.95 -5.44 19.45
N PRO A 561 -9.73 -4.91 19.24
CA PRO A 561 -8.55 -5.45 19.90
C PRO A 561 -8.64 -5.24 21.41
N SER A 562 -8.38 -6.30 22.20
CA SER A 562 -8.30 -6.19 23.66
C SER A 562 -7.01 -5.51 24.13
N SER A 563 -5.99 -5.44 23.27
CA SER A 563 -4.71 -4.78 23.50
C SER A 563 -4.02 -4.46 22.18
N THR A 564 -3.38 -3.29 22.09
CA THR A 564 -2.52 -2.94 20.95
C THR A 564 -1.14 -3.56 21.14
N ALA A 565 -0.75 -4.49 20.25
CA ALA A 565 0.63 -4.96 20.19
C ALA A 565 1.56 -3.79 19.89
N THR A 566 2.59 -3.61 20.70
CA THR A 566 3.66 -2.63 20.46
C THR A 566 4.97 -3.39 20.32
N TYR A 567 5.71 -3.11 19.25
CA TYR A 567 7.00 -3.73 19.02
C TYR A 567 8.10 -2.78 19.49
N PRO A 568 9.01 -3.22 20.39
CA PRO A 568 10.16 -2.41 20.77
C PRO A 568 11.15 -2.33 19.60
N THR A 569 11.76 -1.17 19.37
CA THR A 569 12.89 -1.05 18.45
C THR A 569 14.11 -1.73 19.09
N THR A 570 14.65 -2.77 18.46
CA THR A 570 15.86 -3.47 18.94
C THR A 570 17.17 -2.76 18.55
N ALA A 571 17.09 -1.68 17.75
CA ALA A 571 18.24 -0.88 17.33
C ALA A 571 18.13 0.57 17.82
N LEU A 572 19.20 1.05 18.46
CA LEU A 572 19.36 2.45 18.83
C LEU A 572 19.96 3.21 17.63
N THR A 573 19.12 3.66 16.68
CA THR A 573 19.60 4.36 15.47
C THR A 573 19.92 5.85 15.69
N ARG A 574 19.50 6.42 16.83
CA ARG A 574 19.81 7.80 17.25
C ARG A 574 20.62 7.80 18.54
N THR A 575 21.93 7.99 18.42
CA THR A 575 22.83 8.30 19.55
C THR A 575 23.00 9.82 19.76
N GLY A 576 22.39 10.66 18.92
CA GLY A 576 22.41 12.12 19.04
C GLY A 576 21.04 12.75 18.75
N ASN A 577 20.64 13.70 19.58
CA ASN A 577 19.43 14.49 19.39
C ASN A 577 19.70 15.62 18.37
N THR A 578 19.28 15.45 17.13
CA THR A 578 19.13 16.57 16.18
C THR A 578 17.68 17.04 16.22
N ILE A 579 17.44 18.19 16.84
CA ILE A 579 16.15 18.90 16.70
C ILE A 579 16.07 19.35 15.24
N TYR A 580 15.19 18.74 14.47
CA TYR A 580 14.83 19.21 13.14
C TYR A 580 13.73 20.26 13.28
N ILE A 581 13.99 21.47 12.79
CA ILE A 581 12.98 22.50 12.65
C ILE A 581 12.72 22.62 11.15
N ASP A 582 11.45 22.51 10.74
CA ASP A 582 11.02 22.70 9.36
C ASP A 582 11.60 24.02 8.82
N PRO A 583 12.31 24.02 7.68
CA PRO A 583 12.79 25.24 7.04
C PRO A 583 11.71 26.30 6.82
N SER A 584 10.45 25.91 6.63
CA SER A 584 9.30 26.80 6.49
C SER A 584 8.90 27.47 7.82
N LEU A 585 9.06 26.77 8.95
CA LEU A 585 8.94 27.33 10.31
C LEU A 585 10.13 28.24 10.65
N LEU A 586 11.33 27.93 10.13
CA LEU A 586 12.50 28.83 10.24
C LEU A 586 12.31 30.10 9.40
N ALA A 587 11.71 29.99 8.22
CA ALA A 587 11.49 31.11 7.30
C ALA A 587 10.52 32.17 7.84
N THR A 588 9.61 31.80 8.75
CA THR A 588 8.68 32.71 9.44
C THR A 588 9.14 33.06 10.86
N SER A 589 10.26 32.50 11.32
CA SER A 589 10.81 32.75 12.64
C SER A 589 11.61 34.07 12.65
N ASN A 590 11.18 35.04 13.46
CA ASN A 590 11.92 36.28 13.74
C ASN A 590 13.13 36.05 14.68
N GLY A 591 13.80 34.90 14.54
CA GLY A 591 14.72 34.29 15.52
C GLY A 591 16.07 34.98 15.69
N HIS A 592 16.11 36.30 15.83
CA HIS A 592 17.33 37.08 16.10
C HIS A 592 17.39 37.65 17.52
N SER A 593 16.49 37.28 18.45
CA SER A 593 16.65 37.68 19.86
C SER A 593 17.56 36.68 20.59
N GLY A 594 18.80 37.08 20.91
CA GLY A 594 19.65 36.36 21.88
C GLY A 594 20.92 35.69 21.34
N MET A 595 21.23 35.80 20.04
CA MET A 595 22.47 35.28 19.45
C MET A 595 23.50 36.36 19.05
N GLU A 596 23.25 37.63 19.37
CA GLU A 596 24.10 38.76 18.97
C GLU A 596 25.59 38.62 19.38
N ASN A 597 25.86 37.82 20.43
CA ASN A 597 27.20 37.63 20.98
C ASN A 597 27.75 36.19 20.88
N VAL A 598 27.06 35.27 20.20
CA VAL A 598 27.47 33.84 20.11
C VAL A 598 27.96 33.52 18.70
N ARG A 599 29.29 33.51 18.51
CA ARG A 599 29.93 33.02 17.27
C ARG A 599 30.31 31.55 17.43
N GLY A 600 29.37 30.64 17.20
CA GLY A 600 29.62 29.19 17.18
C GLY A 600 28.43 28.40 16.64
N ALA A 601 28.69 27.35 15.85
CA ALA A 601 27.65 26.48 15.32
C ALA A 601 27.34 25.34 16.31
N THR A 602 26.05 25.06 16.51
CA THR A 602 25.53 24.04 17.44
C THR A 602 25.38 22.65 16.83
N SER A 603 25.76 22.47 15.56
CA SER A 603 25.69 21.18 14.88
C SER A 603 26.90 20.28 15.21
N PRO A 604 26.67 18.97 15.45
CA PRO A 604 27.76 18.00 15.57
C PRO A 604 28.61 18.00 14.29
N GLY A 605 29.93 18.13 14.43
CA GLY A 605 30.87 18.14 13.28
C GLY A 605 31.09 19.49 12.60
N SER A 606 30.59 20.60 13.15
CA SER A 606 30.87 21.93 12.59
C SER A 606 32.36 22.30 12.73
N SER A 607 32.94 22.84 11.65
CA SER A 607 34.34 23.28 11.60
C SER A 607 34.66 24.42 12.58
N SER A 608 33.63 25.14 13.05
CA SER A 608 33.74 26.24 14.00
C SER A 608 33.89 25.75 15.45
N ALA A 609 33.29 24.61 15.82
CA ALA A 609 33.46 24.00 17.15
C ALA A 609 34.90 23.50 17.35
N ALA A 610 35.52 22.97 16.29
CA ALA A 610 36.93 22.58 16.29
C ALA A 610 37.88 23.79 16.44
N ARG A 611 37.49 24.97 15.97
CA ARG A 611 38.30 26.20 16.07
C ARG A 611 38.36 26.73 17.51
N ILE A 612 37.25 26.69 18.24
CA ILE A 612 37.19 27.12 19.65
C ILE A 612 38.09 26.24 20.54
N LEU A 613 38.09 24.92 20.31
CA LEU A 613 39.01 24.00 20.98
C LEU A 613 40.47 24.24 20.58
N ARG A 614 40.74 24.62 19.32
CA ARG A 614 42.10 24.85 18.82
C ARG A 614 42.71 26.18 19.27
N ASP A 615 41.89 27.19 19.58
CA ASP A 615 42.33 28.50 20.09
C ASP A 615 42.41 28.55 21.63
N ALA A 616 41.64 27.70 22.34
CA ALA A 616 41.69 27.62 23.81
C ALA A 616 42.91 26.83 24.35
N VAL A 617 43.36 25.82 23.60
CA VAL A 617 44.44 24.91 24.02
C VAL A 617 45.84 25.58 24.09
N PRO A 618 46.26 26.45 23.14
CA PRO A 618 47.56 27.14 23.24
C PRO A 618 47.63 28.10 24.43
N SER A 619 46.51 28.75 24.75
CA SER A 619 46.40 29.78 25.79
C SER A 619 46.51 29.19 27.21
N ALA A 620 45.89 28.02 27.43
CA ALA A 620 45.96 27.32 28.72
C ALA A 620 47.34 26.69 28.95
N LEU A 621 47.98 26.14 27.90
CA LEU A 621 49.32 25.55 27.99
C LEU A 621 50.42 26.58 28.20
N SER A 622 50.29 27.80 27.64
CA SER A 622 51.24 28.89 27.86
C SER A 622 51.12 29.48 29.28
N LEU A 623 49.92 29.56 29.85
CA LEU A 623 49.76 29.94 31.26
C LEU A 623 50.32 28.89 32.22
N LEU A 624 50.10 27.60 31.94
CA LEU A 624 50.60 26.51 32.79
C LEU A 624 52.14 26.42 32.77
N SER A 625 52.76 26.66 31.62
CA SER A 625 54.22 26.67 31.48
C SER A 625 54.86 27.92 32.11
N ALA A 626 54.18 29.07 32.12
CA ALA A 626 54.63 30.25 32.86
C ALA A 626 54.57 30.03 34.38
N VAL A 627 53.50 29.40 34.89
CA VAL A 627 53.35 29.08 36.32
C VAL A 627 54.36 28.03 36.78
N LEU A 628 54.59 26.97 35.99
CA LEU A 628 55.60 25.95 36.28
C LEU A 628 57.03 26.52 36.17
N GLY A 629 57.29 27.41 35.20
CA GLY A 629 58.57 28.11 35.08
C GLY A 629 58.86 29.01 36.29
N ALA A 630 57.86 29.77 36.76
CA ALA A 630 57.99 30.60 37.96
C ALA A 630 58.21 29.76 39.23
N ALA A 631 57.55 28.61 39.36
CA ALA A 631 57.74 27.69 40.49
C ALA A 631 59.16 27.08 40.51
N VAL A 632 59.73 26.76 39.35
CA VAL A 632 61.10 26.21 39.25
C VAL A 632 62.17 27.27 39.55
N VAL A 633 61.92 28.54 39.24
CA VAL A 633 62.83 29.65 39.61
C VAL A 633 62.72 30.00 41.10
N ALA A 634 61.53 29.91 41.69
CA ALA A 634 61.30 30.13 43.13
C ALA A 634 61.87 29.01 44.02
N LEU A 635 62.10 27.80 43.48
CA LEU A 635 62.69 26.67 44.20
C LEU A 635 64.24 26.61 44.08
N ARG A 636 64.88 27.63 43.51
CA ARG A 636 66.35 27.74 43.39
C ARG A 636 66.96 28.93 44.16
N TRP A 637 66.26 29.43 45.17
CA TRP A 637 66.81 30.33 46.20
C TRP A 637 66.44 29.86 47.59
#